data_AF-A0A9P8WD89-F1
#
_entry.id   AF-A0A9P8WD89-F1
#
_cell.length_a   1.000
_cell.length_b   1.000
_cell.length_c   1.000
_cell.angle_alpha   90.00
_cell.angle_beta   90.00
_cell.angle_gamma   90.00
#
_symmetry.space_group_name_H-M   'P 1'
#
loop_
_entity.id
_entity.type
_entity.pdbx_description
1 polymer ?
#
loop_
_entity_poly.entity_id
_entity_poly.type
_entity_poly.pdbx_seq_one_letter_code
_entity_poly.pdbx_strand_id
1 'polypeptide(L)'
;MAYVAPIHRATSIRHALRAKLLDPDIEDLIIARTTRLEVWRVTEEGMTLLHTKLLHGTISMMQRLQPKGSETDLLFIGTDRLQYFNVAWNPEKNELETVGDVIPDSSEPYMRHSQSQNKCVVDPTGRFLAIHLWEGVLNVFRLPTRKGTTTRLEPLDQVRLTELWMKASTFIHSRTGHPKVAFLYKAQVDQEESRLAVYRLTRDDKGGEVSKFDPNRDRELDVSCDDPYASMLIPIPVDEEKRYNVRKHEGAKAHLGGLLVVGETLLTYFDSLTYTPVSSVLAEPKIFVAWAQYDATRYFLSDDYGHLDLLTIETTLEPTGIVVTGMTVSPMKSECTIAITSRASDLVYMGNDILFLASHHGDAQLFKVDTERKALVLIQSTSNNAPILDFSIMDMGNREGDVLAGNAFSSGQSRIVAGCGAYRDGSLRGIRSGVGLEDQGILDDIASTRGLFTLRSYGSTLIDTVVVSSITVTRIFKFDTEGGIEELYSFQGMAQDTETLLATNLPNGQLLQVTPKTVLLLDPEDGVVMSRWEVPGGKSITAASANKKWALVSVEGTTLVSLNLLQNLAAQSKDAQHLSSSGQPDQISCIHAARDPQDLGVIGWWSSGRISLVDMASLNPIHGESMRQTEDSSTVPRDVALVQLHPPETSGPTLLVAMEDGNVVTFNVAIKGFAVSGRKSVTLGSCPARLHILPQDDGTCNVFATTDHASLIYSSEGRIIYSATTADDATFVAPFNSHAFPDSIVLSTDDHVRICYVDKERMTHVKALTVSETVRRVAYSPGLKAFGIGCIKKELVANEEVITSTFKLVDEILFSKQGDPFVLDASPSLEVTECVVRAELTDVNGNPAERFIVGTSFINDGQVQPVSDFQGRILVLGVDENRQIYQIMSRKLKGPCRCLGVVDDYVFAGLAKSVVAYQFVQETSTSGSFKKIASYRSAGYPVDLDINGNTLGVVDLMQSLSLVEFTPPKDGNKAKLVEVARHYEPEWATSVCHLEGERWLVADAQGNLIVLQRNLDAATEEDARRLEVTSEIHIGEQINRIQKLHVANGENSVVSPMAFLATTEGSLYLYGDVSSDNQDLLLTFQSELEAYINTPGGLEFKRWRAFRNEARESDGPYRFIDGEMVERFLDMGEATQELVCKDLGRTVEDMRGLVEELKRLH
;
A
#
# COMPACT_ATOMS: atom_id res chain seq x y z
N MET A 1 21.83 -9.54 -15.81
CA MET A 1 21.52 -10.17 -14.51
C MET A 1 20.50 -9.28 -13.82
N ALA A 2 19.57 -9.86 -13.07
CA ALA A 2 18.45 -9.12 -12.50
C ALA A 2 18.57 -8.93 -10.98
N TYR A 3 17.94 -7.87 -10.48
CA TYR A 3 17.79 -7.52 -9.07
C TYR A 3 16.30 -7.27 -8.78
N VAL A 4 15.79 -7.78 -7.65
CA VAL A 4 14.43 -7.50 -7.18
C VAL A 4 14.42 -7.15 -5.70
N ALA A 5 13.72 -6.09 -5.32
CA ALA A 5 13.56 -5.70 -3.92
C ALA A 5 12.12 -5.23 -3.62
N PRO A 6 11.57 -5.52 -2.43
CA PRO A 6 10.24 -5.03 -2.04
C PRO A 6 10.30 -3.55 -1.62
N ILE A 7 9.58 -2.68 -2.34
CA ILE A 7 9.32 -1.28 -1.93
C ILE A 7 8.29 -1.25 -0.80
N HIS A 8 7.22 -2.02 -0.99
CA HIS A 8 6.13 -2.14 -0.05
C HIS A 8 5.88 -3.63 0.19
N ARG A 9 5.85 -4.02 1.45
CA ARG A 9 5.65 -5.43 1.85
C ARG A 9 4.18 -5.83 1.79
N ALA A 10 3.92 -7.14 1.88
CA ALA A 10 2.58 -7.70 1.86
C ALA A 10 1.73 -7.17 3.03
N THR A 11 0.52 -6.72 2.73
CA THR A 11 -0.42 -6.19 3.73
C THR A 11 -1.64 -7.08 3.92
N SER A 12 -1.83 -8.05 3.03
CA SER A 12 -2.87 -9.06 3.14
C SER A 12 -2.73 -9.87 4.43
N ILE A 13 -3.86 -10.14 5.08
CA ILE A 13 -3.94 -11.07 6.20
C ILE A 13 -4.91 -12.17 5.81
N ARG A 14 -4.41 -13.42 5.68
CA ARG A 14 -5.24 -14.60 5.37
C ARG A 14 -5.45 -15.50 6.58
N HIS A 15 -4.51 -15.49 7.52
CA HIS A 15 -4.57 -16.30 8.73
C HIS A 15 -4.24 -15.43 9.94
N ALA A 16 -5.11 -15.48 10.93
CA ALA A 16 -4.88 -14.84 12.23
C ALA A 16 -5.30 -15.80 13.33
N LEU A 17 -4.58 -15.81 14.45
CA LEU A 17 -5.00 -16.61 15.59
C LEU A 17 -4.58 -15.99 16.91
N ARG A 18 -5.28 -16.39 17.97
CA ARG A 18 -4.96 -16.03 19.35
C ARG A 18 -4.16 -17.14 20.02
N ALA A 19 -3.01 -16.82 20.60
CA ALA A 19 -2.16 -17.78 21.30
C ALA A 19 -1.32 -17.17 22.43
N LYS A 20 -0.96 -18.01 23.40
CA LYS A 20 -0.06 -17.67 24.52
C LYS A 20 1.38 -18.00 24.16
N LEU A 21 2.01 -17.13 23.37
CA LEU A 21 3.33 -17.41 22.80
C LEU A 21 4.47 -16.80 23.62
N LEU A 22 4.39 -15.50 23.93
CA LEU A 22 5.45 -14.77 24.63
C LEU A 22 5.37 -14.97 26.14
N ASP A 23 4.16 -14.90 26.69
CA ASP A 23 3.85 -14.97 28.11
C ASP A 23 2.74 -16.00 28.33
N PRO A 24 2.84 -16.90 29.33
CA PRO A 24 1.78 -17.84 29.66
C PRO A 24 0.47 -17.19 30.13
N ASP A 25 0.52 -15.96 30.65
CA ASP A 25 -0.65 -15.29 31.22
C ASP A 25 -1.38 -14.39 30.19
N ILE A 26 -0.67 -13.94 29.15
CA ILE A 26 -1.19 -13.00 28.16
C ILE A 26 -1.43 -13.70 26.83
N GLU A 27 -2.61 -13.50 26.24
CA GLU A 27 -2.93 -13.98 24.90
C GLU A 27 -2.60 -12.89 23.87
N ASP A 28 -1.62 -13.18 23.01
CA ASP A 28 -1.22 -12.28 21.94
C ASP A 28 -1.88 -12.69 20.61
N LEU A 29 -2.03 -11.73 19.70
CA LEU A 29 -2.57 -11.92 18.36
C LEU A 29 -1.42 -12.24 17.39
N ILE A 30 -1.51 -13.38 16.73
CA ILE A 30 -0.52 -13.82 15.74
C ILE A 30 -1.12 -13.65 14.34
N ILE A 31 -0.39 -12.94 13.49
CA ILE A 31 -0.82 -12.59 12.13
C ILE A 31 0.20 -13.16 11.14
N ALA A 32 -0.29 -13.86 10.12
CA ALA A 32 0.52 -14.31 8.99
C ALA A 32 0.29 -13.39 7.77
N ARG A 33 1.35 -12.69 7.36
CA ARG A 33 1.40 -11.86 6.14
C ARG A 33 2.25 -12.57 5.09
N THR A 34 1.65 -13.54 4.41
CA THR A 34 2.27 -14.35 3.33
C THR A 34 3.59 -15.01 3.75
N THR A 35 4.73 -14.30 3.68
CA THR A 35 6.07 -14.78 4.04
C THR A 35 6.50 -14.37 5.45
N ARG A 36 5.73 -13.53 6.15
CA ARG A 36 6.08 -13.00 7.48
C ARG A 36 5.09 -13.43 8.55
N LEU A 37 5.64 -13.65 9.74
CA LEU A 37 4.89 -13.89 10.97
C LEU A 37 5.05 -12.70 11.89
N GLU A 38 3.93 -12.13 12.33
CA GLU A 38 3.89 -10.98 13.23
C GLU A 38 3.16 -11.34 14.52
N VAL A 39 3.70 -10.89 15.65
CA VAL A 39 3.11 -11.04 16.98
C VAL A 39 2.72 -9.67 17.49
N TRP A 40 1.42 -9.49 17.70
CA TRP A 40 0.78 -8.24 18.10
C TRP A 40 0.17 -8.37 19.49
N ARG A 41 0.35 -7.33 20.29
CA ARG A 41 -0.36 -7.19 21.57
C ARG A 41 -1.52 -6.24 21.41
N VAL A 42 -2.69 -6.74 21.79
CA VAL A 42 -3.97 -6.01 21.70
C VAL A 42 -4.31 -5.44 23.08
N THR A 43 -4.54 -4.13 23.14
CA THR A 43 -4.99 -3.40 24.32
C THR A 43 -6.33 -2.71 24.02
N GLU A 44 -6.95 -2.08 25.01
CA GLU A 44 -8.18 -1.30 24.78
C GLU A 44 -7.94 -0.05 23.89
N GLU A 45 -6.70 0.45 23.85
CA GLU A 45 -6.32 1.64 23.07
C GLU A 45 -5.92 1.29 21.62
N GLY A 46 -5.50 0.05 21.35
CA GLY A 46 -5.13 -0.38 20.00
C GLY A 46 -4.26 -1.63 19.97
N MET A 47 -3.47 -1.78 18.91
CA MET A 47 -2.56 -2.91 18.69
C MET A 47 -1.12 -2.43 18.57
N THR A 48 -0.20 -3.15 19.21
CA THR A 48 1.24 -2.88 19.18
C THR A 48 1.99 -4.09 18.64
N LEU A 49 2.89 -3.88 17.67
CA LEU A 49 3.72 -4.94 17.10
C LEU A 49 4.87 -5.24 18.07
N LEU A 50 4.96 -6.47 18.56
CA LEU A 50 6.03 -6.90 19.46
C LEU A 50 7.19 -7.57 18.73
N HIS A 51 6.87 -8.43 17.76
CA HIS A 51 7.89 -9.19 17.04
C HIS A 51 7.46 -9.46 15.60
N THR A 52 8.42 -9.45 14.67
CA THR A 52 8.23 -9.83 13.27
C THR A 52 9.37 -10.72 12.81
N LYS A 53 9.06 -11.81 12.11
CA LYS A 53 10.06 -12.74 11.57
C LYS A 53 9.66 -13.17 10.16
N LEU A 54 10.62 -13.13 9.23
CA LEU A 54 10.45 -13.66 7.87
C LEU A 54 10.66 -15.17 7.86
N LEU A 55 9.90 -15.85 7.01
CA LEU A 55 10.07 -17.24 6.64
C LEU A 55 10.47 -17.32 5.16
N HIS A 56 11.40 -18.23 4.83
CA HIS A 56 11.72 -18.54 3.43
C HIS A 56 10.64 -19.48 2.85
N GLY A 57 9.41 -19.00 2.81
CA GLY A 57 8.23 -19.77 2.42
C GLY A 57 6.94 -18.97 2.57
N THR A 58 5.98 -19.17 1.65
CA THR A 58 4.62 -18.65 1.81
C THR A 58 3.84 -19.52 2.79
N ILE A 59 3.34 -18.92 3.87
CA ILE A 59 2.49 -19.55 4.89
C ILE A 59 1.13 -19.85 4.26
N SER A 60 0.80 -21.14 4.14
CA SER A 60 -0.51 -21.61 3.67
C SER A 60 -1.42 -22.05 4.82
N MET A 61 -0.85 -22.39 5.97
CA MET A 61 -1.61 -22.83 7.13
C MET A 61 -0.89 -22.44 8.41
N MET A 62 -1.67 -22.00 9.40
CA MET A 62 -1.19 -21.61 10.72
C MET A 62 -2.17 -22.11 11.76
N GLN A 63 -1.70 -22.83 12.77
CA GLN A 63 -2.55 -23.39 13.83
C GLN A 63 -1.88 -23.37 15.19
N ARG A 64 -2.69 -23.27 16.24
CA ARG A 64 -2.23 -23.32 17.63
C ARG A 64 -2.24 -24.75 18.15
N LEU A 65 -1.15 -25.16 18.80
CA LEU A 65 -0.99 -26.45 19.46
C LEU A 65 -0.65 -26.25 20.94
N GLN A 66 -1.17 -27.12 21.81
CA GLN A 66 -0.89 -27.05 23.25
C GLN A 66 -0.25 -28.34 23.75
N PRO A 67 1.08 -28.35 23.99
CA PRO A 67 1.76 -29.51 24.56
C PRO A 67 1.28 -29.82 25.98
N LYS A 68 1.21 -31.12 26.30
CA LYS A 68 0.81 -31.54 27.64
C LYS A 68 1.86 -31.14 28.68
N GLY A 69 1.50 -30.19 29.54
CA GLY A 69 2.34 -29.69 30.64
C GLY A 69 3.20 -28.47 30.29
N SER A 70 3.02 -27.86 29.12
CA SER A 70 3.54 -26.53 28.79
C SER A 70 2.52 -25.46 29.19
N GLU A 71 3.00 -24.34 29.71
CA GLU A 71 2.16 -23.16 30.00
C GLU A 71 2.05 -22.24 28.78
N THR A 72 3.02 -22.30 27.86
CA THR A 72 3.00 -21.61 26.58
C THR A 72 2.55 -22.52 25.45
N ASP A 73 1.94 -21.90 24.43
CA ASP A 73 1.46 -22.56 23.22
C ASP A 73 2.58 -22.73 22.19
N LEU A 74 2.42 -23.72 21.31
CA LEU A 74 3.24 -23.92 20.12
C LEU A 74 2.49 -23.46 18.88
N LEU A 75 3.21 -22.87 17.94
CA LEU A 75 2.67 -22.50 16.65
C LEU A 75 3.05 -23.53 15.60
N PHE A 76 2.06 -24.14 14.95
CA PHE A 76 2.25 -24.98 13.78
C PHE A 76 2.18 -24.11 12.52
N ILE A 77 3.17 -24.24 11.64
CA ILE A 77 3.24 -23.54 10.36
C ILE A 77 3.40 -24.56 9.25
N GLY A 78 2.61 -24.41 8.18
CA GLY A 78 2.80 -25.14 6.94
C GLY A 78 2.91 -24.18 5.75
N THR A 79 3.89 -24.45 4.90
CA THR A 79 4.20 -23.62 3.73
C THR A 79 3.53 -24.14 2.45
N ASP A 80 3.47 -23.32 1.40
CA ASP A 80 3.02 -23.73 0.06
C ASP A 80 3.86 -24.88 -0.56
N ARG A 81 5.14 -24.99 -0.18
CA ARG A 81 6.01 -26.14 -0.55
C ARG A 81 5.76 -27.40 0.27
N LEU A 82 4.67 -27.46 1.03
CA LEU A 82 4.27 -28.61 1.85
C LEU A 82 5.33 -29.03 2.88
N GLN A 83 6.02 -28.05 3.46
CA GLN A 83 6.96 -28.22 4.55
C GLN A 83 6.26 -27.80 5.85
N TYR A 84 6.29 -28.66 6.86
CA TYR A 84 5.61 -28.43 8.13
C TYR A 84 6.61 -28.35 9.29
N PHE A 85 6.42 -27.40 10.19
CA PHE A 85 7.26 -27.26 11.37
C PHE A 85 6.54 -26.56 12.51
N ASN A 86 7.06 -26.76 13.72
CA ASN A 86 6.58 -26.09 14.92
C ASN A 86 7.53 -24.96 15.31
N VAL A 87 6.97 -23.85 15.79
CA VAL A 87 7.71 -22.69 16.28
C VAL A 87 7.33 -22.43 17.74
N ALA A 88 8.32 -22.10 18.55
CA ALA A 88 8.16 -21.67 19.93
C ALA A 88 8.95 -20.39 20.18
N TRP A 89 8.53 -19.61 21.18
CA TRP A 89 9.29 -18.46 21.64
C TRP A 89 10.44 -18.88 22.55
N ASN A 90 11.65 -18.37 22.27
CA ASN A 90 12.78 -18.50 23.17
C ASN A 90 13.01 -17.16 23.92
N PRO A 91 12.71 -17.10 25.24
CA PRO A 91 12.85 -15.86 26.02
C PRO A 91 14.31 -15.45 26.28
N GLU A 92 15.28 -16.35 26.17
CA GLU A 92 16.69 -16.00 26.37
C GLU A 92 17.26 -15.21 25.19
N LYS A 93 16.79 -15.52 23.97
CA LYS A 93 17.23 -14.86 22.74
C LYS A 93 16.25 -13.80 22.25
N ASN A 94 15.03 -13.75 22.80
CA ASN A 94 13.92 -12.96 22.28
C ASN A 94 13.65 -13.23 20.78
N GLU A 95 13.69 -14.50 20.40
CA GLU A 95 13.45 -14.92 19.01
C GLU A 95 12.53 -16.13 18.93
N LEU A 96 11.83 -16.24 17.79
CA LEU A 96 11.08 -17.43 17.42
C LEU A 96 12.00 -18.52 16.90
N GLU A 97 12.05 -19.65 17.61
CA GLU A 97 12.88 -20.79 17.27
C GLU A 97 12.05 -21.98 16.80
N THR A 98 12.66 -22.78 15.93
CA THR A 98 12.02 -23.99 15.40
C THR A 98 12.20 -25.12 16.39
N VAL A 99 11.12 -25.84 16.65
CA VAL A 99 11.14 -26.97 17.57
C VAL A 99 11.01 -28.28 16.80
N GLY A 100 12.13 -29.00 16.72
CA GLY A 100 12.24 -30.26 15.98
C GLY A 100 12.65 -30.07 14.52
N ASP A 101 12.70 -31.19 13.79
CA ASP A 101 13.03 -31.20 12.36
C ASP A 101 11.81 -30.84 11.53
N VAL A 102 12.04 -30.27 10.34
CA VAL A 102 11.00 -30.07 9.33
C VAL A 102 10.40 -31.42 8.95
N ILE A 103 9.09 -31.48 8.92
CA ILE A 103 8.34 -32.65 8.49
C ILE A 103 7.98 -32.40 7.01
N PRO A 104 8.62 -33.09 6.05
CA PRO A 104 8.19 -33.03 4.67
C PRO A 104 6.86 -33.76 4.51
N ASP A 105 6.02 -33.31 3.57
CA ASP A 105 4.86 -34.11 3.19
C ASP A 105 5.30 -35.45 2.58
N SER A 106 4.54 -36.49 2.91
CA SER A 106 4.77 -37.87 2.44
C SER A 106 3.90 -38.24 1.24
N SER A 107 3.06 -37.32 0.78
CA SER A 107 2.13 -37.50 -0.34
C SER A 107 2.84 -37.67 -1.68
N GLU A 108 2.21 -38.44 -2.57
CA GLU A 108 2.72 -38.70 -3.91
C GLU A 108 2.50 -37.48 -4.84
N PRO A 109 3.46 -37.15 -5.73
CA PRO A 109 3.42 -35.92 -6.52
C PRO A 109 2.29 -35.87 -7.58
N TYR A 110 1.64 -36.98 -7.90
CA TYR A 110 0.53 -37.06 -8.85
C TYR A 110 -0.85 -37.01 -8.19
N MET A 111 -0.91 -36.74 -6.88
CA MET A 111 -2.18 -36.56 -6.17
C MET A 111 -2.83 -35.24 -6.59
N ARG A 112 -4.17 -35.24 -6.66
CA ARG A 112 -4.93 -34.04 -7.02
C ARG A 112 -5.14 -33.18 -5.79
N HIS A 113 -4.84 -31.89 -5.91
CA HIS A 113 -5.16 -30.91 -4.89
C HIS A 113 -6.66 -30.91 -4.61
N SER A 114 -7.01 -30.79 -3.32
CA SER A 114 -8.40 -30.59 -2.91
C SER A 114 -8.97 -29.34 -3.58
N GLN A 115 -10.22 -29.41 -4.05
CA GLN A 115 -10.91 -28.23 -4.59
C GLN A 115 -11.23 -27.20 -3.49
N SER A 116 -11.33 -27.64 -2.24
CA SER A 116 -11.37 -26.72 -1.10
C SER A 116 -9.96 -26.27 -0.71
N GLN A 117 -9.86 -25.05 -0.18
CA GLN A 117 -8.59 -24.52 0.34
C GLN A 117 -7.89 -25.51 1.27
N ASN A 118 -6.57 -25.52 1.27
CA ASN A 118 -5.73 -26.31 2.18
C ASN A 118 -6.23 -26.14 3.63
N LYS A 119 -6.71 -27.23 4.26
CA LYS A 119 -7.23 -27.18 5.64
C LYS A 119 -6.30 -27.89 6.60
N CYS A 120 -6.08 -27.22 7.72
CA CYS A 120 -5.38 -27.76 8.88
C CYS A 120 -6.30 -27.59 10.08
N VAL A 121 -6.70 -28.70 10.71
CA VAL A 121 -7.62 -28.70 11.85
C VAL A 121 -6.94 -29.32 13.06
N VAL A 122 -7.17 -28.71 14.23
CA VAL A 122 -6.61 -29.16 15.51
C VAL A 122 -7.74 -29.69 16.38
N ASP A 123 -7.50 -30.79 17.08
CA ASP A 123 -8.39 -31.30 18.11
C ASP A 123 -8.50 -30.28 19.27
N PRO A 124 -9.67 -30.06 19.89
CA PRO A 124 -9.82 -29.11 21.00
C PRO A 124 -8.87 -29.34 22.18
N THR A 125 -8.33 -30.56 22.34
CA THR A 125 -7.31 -30.83 23.37
C THR A 125 -5.89 -30.39 22.99
N GLY A 126 -5.69 -29.86 21.77
CA GLY A 126 -4.41 -29.42 21.24
C GLY A 126 -3.42 -30.54 20.91
N ARG A 127 -3.85 -31.82 20.94
CA ARG A 127 -2.96 -32.99 20.84
C ARG A 127 -2.88 -33.64 19.47
N PHE A 128 -3.94 -33.55 18.67
CA PHE A 128 -4.02 -34.15 17.35
C PHE A 128 -4.21 -33.06 16.31
N LEU A 129 -3.56 -33.25 15.18
CA LEU A 129 -3.63 -32.37 14.02
C LEU A 129 -4.05 -33.22 12.83
N ALA A 130 -5.00 -32.75 12.03
CA ALA A 130 -5.34 -33.38 10.77
C ALA A 130 -5.21 -32.37 9.64
N ILE A 131 -4.55 -32.78 8.56
CA ILE A 131 -4.23 -31.96 7.40
C ILE A 131 -4.93 -32.56 6.18
N HIS A 132 -5.72 -31.73 5.49
CA HIS A 132 -6.47 -32.09 4.30
C HIS A 132 -6.05 -31.18 3.14
N LEU A 133 -5.19 -31.72 2.27
CA LEU A 133 -4.60 -31.00 1.12
C LEU A 133 -4.97 -31.63 -0.21
N TRP A 134 -5.19 -32.94 -0.20
CA TRP A 134 -5.37 -33.75 -1.39
C TRP A 134 -6.77 -34.37 -1.40
N GLU A 135 -7.36 -34.52 -2.59
CA GLU A 135 -8.67 -35.15 -2.73
C GLU A 135 -8.66 -36.57 -2.17
N GLY A 136 -9.53 -36.82 -1.18
CA GLY A 136 -9.70 -38.14 -0.58
C GLY A 136 -8.52 -38.61 0.28
N VAL A 137 -7.64 -37.72 0.75
CA VAL A 137 -6.54 -38.10 1.65
C VAL A 137 -6.43 -37.17 2.86
N LEU A 138 -6.28 -37.78 4.04
CA LEU A 138 -6.12 -37.11 5.33
C LEU A 138 -4.81 -37.53 5.98
N ASN A 139 -3.93 -36.56 6.21
CA ASN A 139 -2.70 -36.76 6.97
C ASN A 139 -2.96 -36.47 8.44
N VAL A 140 -2.68 -37.43 9.34
CA VAL A 140 -2.94 -37.28 10.78
C VAL A 140 -1.63 -37.25 11.55
N PHE A 141 -1.47 -36.25 12.40
CA PHE A 141 -0.32 -36.07 13.27
C PHE A 141 -0.74 -36.00 14.74
N ARG A 142 0.21 -36.30 15.62
CA ARG A 142 0.01 -36.28 17.07
C ARG A 142 1.18 -35.65 17.79
N LEU A 143 0.88 -34.90 18.85
CA LEU A 143 1.86 -34.52 19.86
C LEU A 143 2.06 -35.65 20.89
N PRO A 144 3.29 -36.16 21.06
CA PRO A 144 3.57 -37.21 22.00
C PRO A 144 3.45 -36.69 23.44
N THR A 145 3.11 -37.60 24.36
CA THR A 145 2.85 -37.29 25.77
C THR A 145 3.98 -37.73 26.70
N ARG A 146 5.09 -38.21 26.15
CA ARG A 146 6.27 -38.64 26.91
C ARG A 146 7.16 -37.44 27.22
N LYS A 147 7.66 -37.35 28.46
CA LYS A 147 8.59 -36.28 28.90
C LYS A 147 9.84 -36.28 28.01
N GLY A 148 10.16 -35.11 27.43
CA GLY A 148 11.36 -34.88 26.61
C GLY A 148 11.12 -34.66 25.11
N THR A 149 10.00 -35.15 24.55
CA THR A 149 9.63 -34.96 23.12
C THR A 149 8.27 -34.29 22.93
N THR A 150 7.71 -33.65 23.95
CA THR A 150 6.34 -33.11 23.97
C THR A 150 6.05 -32.02 22.93
N THR A 151 7.08 -31.49 22.28
CA THR A 151 6.99 -30.38 21.33
C THR A 151 7.16 -30.79 19.86
N ARG A 152 7.59 -32.04 19.59
CA ARG A 152 7.78 -32.57 18.24
C ARG A 152 6.50 -33.22 17.76
N LEU A 153 5.99 -32.81 16.60
CA LEU A 153 4.88 -33.49 15.94
C LEU A 153 5.35 -34.85 15.39
N GLU A 154 4.60 -35.92 15.65
CA GLU A 154 4.84 -37.24 15.08
C GLU A 154 3.76 -37.54 14.02
N PRO A 155 4.13 -37.88 12.76
CA PRO A 155 3.18 -38.37 11.78
C PRO A 155 2.67 -39.74 12.20
N LEU A 156 1.35 -39.92 12.28
CA LEU A 156 0.75 -41.20 12.65
C LEU A 156 0.49 -42.06 11.42
N ASP A 157 -0.37 -41.58 10.51
CA ASP A 157 -0.75 -42.31 9.29
C ASP A 157 -1.33 -41.35 8.24
N GLN A 158 -1.31 -41.79 6.99
CA GLN A 158 -1.99 -41.16 5.86
C GLN A 158 -3.21 -42.02 5.47
N VAL A 159 -4.40 -41.50 5.73
CA VAL A 159 -5.66 -42.24 5.54
C VAL A 159 -6.34 -41.81 4.25
N ARG A 160 -6.83 -42.79 3.48
CA ARG A 160 -7.70 -42.56 2.32
C ARG A 160 -9.16 -42.44 2.77
N LEU A 161 -9.80 -41.34 2.37
CA LEU A 161 -11.21 -41.07 2.58
C LEU A 161 -12.02 -41.49 1.35
N THR A 162 -13.27 -41.87 1.57
CA THR A 162 -14.22 -42.14 0.47
C THR A 162 -14.87 -40.86 -0.05
N GLU A 163 -14.86 -39.83 0.77
CA GLU A 163 -15.38 -38.50 0.53
C GLU A 163 -14.35 -37.66 -0.21
N LEU A 164 -14.50 -37.57 -1.55
CA LEU A 164 -13.53 -36.89 -2.40
C LEU A 164 -13.67 -35.35 -2.34
N TRP A 165 -14.91 -34.85 -2.40
CA TRP A 165 -15.19 -33.41 -2.49
C TRP A 165 -15.59 -32.82 -1.14
N MET A 166 -14.60 -32.53 -0.31
CA MET A 166 -14.80 -31.96 1.02
C MET A 166 -15.05 -30.44 0.96
N LYS A 167 -16.16 -29.98 1.53
CA LYS A 167 -16.47 -28.55 1.74
C LYS A 167 -15.81 -28.05 3.04
N ALA A 168 -16.03 -28.74 4.16
CA ALA A 168 -15.47 -28.36 5.46
C ALA A 168 -15.15 -29.57 6.34
N SER A 169 -14.22 -29.38 7.28
CA SER A 169 -13.82 -30.37 8.27
C SER A 169 -13.61 -29.69 9.60
N THR A 170 -13.99 -30.33 10.70
CA THR A 170 -13.66 -29.84 12.05
C THR A 170 -13.64 -30.96 13.08
N PHE A 171 -12.95 -30.75 14.20
CA PHE A 171 -12.97 -31.66 15.33
C PHE A 171 -14.14 -31.35 16.27
N ILE A 172 -14.82 -32.40 16.73
CA ILE A 172 -15.90 -32.26 17.72
C ILE A 172 -15.31 -32.35 19.14
N HIS A 173 -15.75 -31.47 20.03
CA HIS A 173 -15.42 -31.53 21.44
C HIS A 173 -15.91 -32.84 22.05
N SER A 174 -14.98 -33.70 22.47
CA SER A 174 -15.27 -35.02 22.99
C SER A 174 -14.70 -35.21 24.38
N ARG A 175 -15.58 -35.48 25.37
CA ARG A 175 -15.17 -35.77 26.76
C ARG A 175 -14.58 -37.17 26.94
N THR A 176 -14.82 -38.10 26.02
CA THR A 176 -14.37 -39.50 26.14
C THR A 176 -12.86 -39.66 25.94
N GLY A 177 -12.15 -38.57 25.59
CA GLY A 177 -10.72 -38.58 25.30
C GLY A 177 -10.39 -39.14 23.91
N HIS A 178 -11.41 -39.59 23.16
CA HIS A 178 -11.29 -40.00 21.77
C HIS A 178 -11.64 -38.83 20.85
N PRO A 179 -10.68 -38.34 20.03
CA PRO A 179 -10.94 -37.29 19.06
C PRO A 179 -11.93 -37.79 17.99
N LYS A 180 -12.92 -36.96 17.67
CA LYS A 180 -13.91 -37.19 16.60
C LYS A 180 -13.77 -36.09 15.55
N VAL A 181 -13.85 -36.46 14.29
CA VAL A 181 -13.76 -35.53 13.15
C VAL A 181 -15.07 -35.56 12.38
N ALA A 182 -15.58 -34.37 12.06
CA ALA A 182 -16.73 -34.17 11.18
C ALA A 182 -16.26 -33.69 9.80
N PHE A 183 -16.88 -34.24 8.76
CA PHE A 183 -16.67 -33.86 7.36
C PHE A 183 -18.00 -33.44 6.74
N LEU A 184 -18.00 -32.25 6.14
CA LEU A 184 -19.04 -31.78 5.25
C LEU A 184 -18.54 -31.96 3.82
N TYR A 185 -19.24 -32.75 3.02
CA TYR A 185 -18.78 -33.11 1.68
C TYR A 185 -19.92 -33.20 0.67
N LYS A 186 -19.55 -33.14 -0.61
CA LYS A 186 -20.43 -33.31 -1.76
C LYS A 186 -20.28 -34.74 -2.30
N ALA A 187 -21.38 -35.43 -2.59
CA ALA A 187 -21.33 -36.81 -3.08
C ALA A 187 -21.09 -36.91 -4.60
N GLN A 188 -21.51 -35.91 -5.37
CA GLN A 188 -21.38 -35.86 -6.84
C GLN A 188 -20.91 -34.47 -7.28
N VAL A 189 -20.06 -34.36 -8.31
CA VAL A 189 -19.57 -33.04 -8.78
C VAL A 189 -20.67 -32.17 -9.36
N ASP A 190 -21.62 -32.77 -10.10
CA ASP A 190 -22.57 -32.03 -10.92
C ASP A 190 -23.82 -31.54 -10.17
N GLN A 191 -24.10 -32.09 -8.98
CA GLN A 191 -25.28 -31.76 -8.19
C GLN A 191 -24.88 -31.15 -6.85
N GLU A 192 -25.29 -29.90 -6.59
CA GLU A 192 -25.12 -29.29 -5.27
C GLU A 192 -25.89 -30.08 -4.20
N GLU A 193 -25.12 -30.74 -3.34
CA GLU A 193 -25.59 -31.52 -2.18
C GLU A 193 -24.57 -31.33 -1.06
N SER A 194 -25.05 -31.28 0.18
CA SER A 194 -24.21 -31.20 1.38
C SER A 194 -24.53 -32.37 2.30
N ARG A 195 -23.54 -33.21 2.57
CA ARG A 195 -23.66 -34.36 3.48
C ARG A 195 -22.69 -34.25 4.63
N LEU A 196 -23.15 -34.59 5.82
CA LEU A 196 -22.37 -34.59 7.05
C LEU A 196 -22.00 -36.04 7.43
N ALA A 197 -20.71 -36.32 7.51
CA ALA A 197 -20.17 -37.56 8.05
C ALA A 197 -19.35 -37.31 9.32
N VAL A 198 -19.53 -38.14 10.36
CA VAL A 198 -18.73 -38.06 11.59
C VAL A 198 -17.97 -39.38 11.80
N TYR A 199 -16.67 -39.26 12.07
CA TYR A 199 -15.77 -40.39 12.28
C TYR A 199 -15.03 -40.27 13.60
N ARG A 200 -14.72 -41.43 14.19
CA ARG A 200 -13.73 -41.53 15.28
C ARG A 200 -12.32 -41.55 14.70
N LEU A 201 -11.46 -40.64 15.13
CA LEU A 201 -10.10 -40.51 14.57
C LEU A 201 -9.20 -41.69 14.96
N THR A 202 -9.22 -42.14 16.22
CA THR A 202 -8.34 -43.22 16.70
C THR A 202 -9.12 -44.49 16.99
N ARG A 203 -8.59 -45.64 16.55
CA ARG A 203 -9.18 -46.95 16.84
C ARG A 203 -8.92 -47.40 18.28
N ASP A 204 -7.77 -47.02 18.81
CA ASP A 204 -7.32 -47.40 20.15
C ASP A 204 -7.58 -46.30 21.20
N ASP A 205 -7.61 -46.71 22.46
CA ASP A 205 -7.82 -45.79 23.58
C ASP A 205 -6.55 -45.03 23.99
N LYS A 206 -5.38 -45.48 23.54
CA LYS A 206 -4.08 -44.79 23.75
C LYS A 206 -3.79 -43.75 22.65
N GLY A 207 -4.60 -43.71 21.60
CA GLY A 207 -4.51 -42.78 20.47
C GLY A 207 -3.28 -42.98 19.59
N GLY A 208 -2.72 -44.19 19.56
CA GLY A 208 -1.54 -44.54 18.77
C GLY A 208 -1.85 -45.06 17.36
N GLU A 209 -3.07 -45.52 17.09
CA GLU A 209 -3.48 -46.02 15.77
C GLU A 209 -4.68 -45.23 15.23
N VAL A 210 -4.51 -44.69 14.02
CA VAL A 210 -5.57 -43.97 13.30
C VAL A 210 -6.60 -44.98 12.79
N SER A 211 -7.88 -44.59 12.80
CA SER A 211 -8.96 -45.36 12.21
C SER A 211 -8.77 -45.49 10.70
N LYS A 212 -9.34 -46.54 10.07
CA LYS A 212 -9.26 -46.73 8.62
C LYS A 212 -10.31 -45.92 7.85
N PHE A 213 -11.17 -45.19 8.55
CA PHE A 213 -12.27 -44.41 7.99
C PHE A 213 -13.15 -45.23 7.02
N ASP A 214 -13.40 -46.50 7.34
CA ASP A 214 -14.32 -47.33 6.55
C ASP A 214 -15.76 -46.83 6.76
N PRO A 215 -16.48 -46.41 5.69
CA PRO A 215 -17.85 -45.92 5.77
C PRO A 215 -18.83 -46.83 6.50
N ASN A 216 -18.63 -48.14 6.43
CA ASN A 216 -19.58 -49.11 6.99
C ASN A 216 -19.31 -49.43 8.46
N ARG A 217 -18.09 -49.19 8.94
CA ARG A 217 -17.63 -49.67 10.25
C ARG A 217 -17.23 -48.52 11.19
N ASP A 218 -16.57 -47.51 10.65
CA ASP A 218 -15.92 -46.47 11.45
C ASP A 218 -16.72 -45.13 11.42
N ARG A 219 -17.76 -45.03 10.57
CA ARG A 219 -18.66 -43.88 10.45
C ARG A 219 -19.76 -43.93 11.53
N GLU A 220 -19.86 -42.89 12.35
CA GLU A 220 -20.87 -42.76 13.41
C GLU A 220 -22.17 -42.07 12.94
N LEU A 221 -22.05 -41.15 11.98
CA LEU A 221 -23.17 -40.37 11.43
C LEU A 221 -23.00 -40.21 9.91
N ASP A 222 -24.10 -40.31 9.16
CA ASP A 222 -24.21 -39.94 7.75
C ASP A 222 -25.60 -39.36 7.53
N VAL A 223 -25.67 -38.04 7.29
CA VAL A 223 -26.93 -37.32 7.10
C VAL A 223 -26.79 -36.37 5.92
N SER A 224 -27.79 -36.35 5.04
CA SER A 224 -27.94 -35.28 4.05
C SER A 224 -28.49 -34.05 4.73
N CYS A 225 -27.81 -32.92 4.60
CA CYS A 225 -28.31 -31.63 5.04
C CYS A 225 -29.45 -31.19 4.12
N ASP A 226 -30.47 -30.57 4.69
CA ASP A 226 -31.61 -30.04 3.91
C ASP A 226 -31.19 -28.83 3.04
N ASP A 227 -30.18 -28.08 3.48
CA ASP A 227 -29.58 -26.98 2.73
C ASP A 227 -28.39 -27.48 1.88
N PRO A 228 -28.49 -27.47 0.54
CA PRO A 228 -27.43 -27.94 -0.35
C PRO A 228 -26.21 -27.01 -0.38
N TYR A 229 -26.36 -25.74 0.02
CA TYR A 229 -25.29 -24.73 -0.02
C TYR A 229 -24.55 -24.60 1.32
N ALA A 230 -24.81 -25.50 2.28
CA ALA A 230 -24.04 -25.54 3.52
C ALA A 230 -22.53 -25.64 3.26
N SER A 231 -21.77 -24.70 3.84
CA SER A 231 -20.35 -24.49 3.56
C SER A 231 -19.48 -24.53 4.82
N MET A 232 -20.09 -24.38 6.00
CA MET A 232 -19.37 -24.20 7.26
C MET A 232 -19.78 -25.17 8.37
N LEU A 233 -18.78 -25.51 9.20
CA LEU A 233 -18.90 -26.36 10.38
C LEU A 233 -18.30 -25.64 11.59
N ILE A 234 -19.11 -25.47 12.64
CA ILE A 234 -18.70 -24.81 13.89
C ILE A 234 -18.76 -25.83 15.02
N PRO A 235 -17.62 -26.20 15.65
CA PRO A 235 -17.62 -27.11 16.79
C PRO A 235 -18.04 -26.37 18.07
N ILE A 236 -19.01 -26.91 18.79
CA ILE A 236 -19.57 -26.28 20.00
C ILE A 236 -18.99 -26.97 21.23
N PRO A 237 -18.43 -26.21 22.20
CA PRO A 237 -17.82 -26.78 23.39
C PRO A 237 -18.86 -27.44 24.30
N VAL A 238 -18.41 -28.41 25.08
CA VAL A 238 -19.26 -29.14 26.03
C VAL A 238 -19.08 -28.52 27.42
N ASP A 239 -20.14 -27.96 28.00
CA ASP A 239 -20.10 -27.28 29.31
C ASP A 239 -20.34 -28.25 30.50
N GLU A 240 -21.08 -29.35 30.30
CA GLU A 240 -21.57 -30.17 31.42
C GLU A 240 -20.70 -31.37 31.82
N GLU A 241 -20.65 -31.66 33.14
CA GLU A 241 -19.80 -32.68 33.74
C GLU A 241 -20.27 -34.14 33.58
N LYS A 242 -21.58 -34.44 33.53
CA LYS A 242 -22.09 -35.82 33.46
C LYS A 242 -23.47 -35.93 32.80
N ARG A 243 -23.53 -36.46 31.57
CA ARG A 243 -24.76 -36.94 30.93
C ARG A 243 -24.86 -38.46 31.06
N TYR A 244 -25.99 -38.98 31.56
CA TYR A 244 -26.23 -40.42 31.62
C TYR A 244 -26.64 -40.93 30.23
N ASN A 245 -25.96 -41.96 29.72
CA ASN A 245 -26.33 -42.64 28.47
C ASN A 245 -27.74 -43.25 28.60
N VAL A 246 -28.75 -42.59 28.04
CA VAL A 246 -30.11 -43.14 27.97
C VAL A 246 -30.16 -44.13 26.81
N ARG A 247 -30.32 -45.42 27.12
CA ARG A 247 -30.33 -46.54 26.15
C ARG A 247 -31.55 -46.58 25.19
N LYS A 248 -32.42 -45.57 25.20
CA LYS A 248 -33.59 -45.45 24.31
C LYS A 248 -33.59 -44.08 23.64
N HIS A 249 -33.54 -44.06 22.31
CA HIS A 249 -33.48 -42.84 21.48
C HIS A 249 -34.84 -42.16 21.25
N GLU A 250 -35.96 -42.79 21.59
CA GLU A 250 -37.30 -42.20 21.46
C GLU A 250 -37.49 -41.07 22.49
N GLY A 251 -37.35 -39.81 22.05
CA GLY A 251 -37.52 -38.62 22.88
C GLY A 251 -36.22 -37.96 23.37
N ALA A 252 -35.06 -38.32 22.81
CA ALA A 252 -33.80 -37.64 23.13
C ALA A 252 -33.82 -36.18 22.66
N LYS A 253 -33.57 -35.25 23.58
CA LYS A 253 -33.39 -33.82 23.27
C LYS A 253 -31.91 -33.50 23.03
N ALA A 254 -31.65 -32.54 22.15
CA ALA A 254 -30.30 -32.07 21.85
C ALA A 254 -29.75 -31.24 23.01
N HIS A 255 -28.62 -31.64 23.59
CA HIS A 255 -27.95 -30.88 24.65
C HIS A 255 -26.79 -30.05 24.08
N LEU A 256 -26.33 -29.05 24.83
CA LEU A 256 -25.18 -28.23 24.46
C LEU A 256 -23.90 -29.07 24.38
N GLY A 257 -23.15 -28.91 23.29
CA GLY A 257 -21.97 -29.70 22.97
C GLY A 257 -22.21 -30.59 21.75
N GLY A 258 -21.50 -30.30 20.66
CA GLY A 258 -21.78 -30.91 19.38
C GLY A 258 -21.21 -30.12 18.21
N LEU A 259 -21.99 -30.04 17.13
CA LEU A 259 -21.60 -29.43 15.87
C LEU A 259 -22.75 -28.59 15.31
N LEU A 260 -22.44 -27.42 14.80
CA LEU A 260 -23.37 -26.61 14.03
C LEU A 260 -22.97 -26.62 12.56
N VAL A 261 -23.94 -26.95 11.71
CA VAL A 261 -23.85 -26.82 10.25
C VAL A 261 -24.51 -25.50 9.86
N VAL A 262 -23.75 -24.63 9.21
CA VAL A 262 -24.20 -23.31 8.77
C VAL A 262 -24.48 -23.38 7.25
N GLY A 263 -25.77 -23.30 6.90
CA GLY A 263 -26.27 -23.12 5.54
C GLY A 263 -26.52 -21.66 5.20
N GLU A 264 -26.86 -21.41 3.93
CA GLU A 264 -27.25 -20.07 3.47
C GLU A 264 -28.68 -19.71 3.87
N THR A 265 -29.53 -20.72 4.06
CA THR A 265 -30.96 -20.56 4.40
C THR A 265 -31.33 -21.21 5.72
N LEU A 266 -30.61 -22.28 6.11
CA LEU A 266 -30.92 -23.09 7.28
C LEU A 266 -29.68 -23.29 8.16
N LEU A 267 -29.86 -23.12 9.46
CA LEU A 267 -28.88 -23.54 10.47
C LEU A 267 -29.33 -24.87 11.06
N THR A 268 -28.40 -25.84 11.19
CA THR A 268 -28.71 -27.15 11.77
C THR A 268 -27.69 -27.53 12.82
N TYR A 269 -28.13 -27.62 14.08
CA TYR A 269 -27.34 -28.07 15.21
C TYR A 269 -27.46 -29.57 15.41
N PHE A 270 -26.34 -30.26 15.61
CA PHE A 270 -26.25 -31.68 15.94
C PHE A 270 -25.57 -31.88 17.29
N ASP A 271 -26.23 -32.61 18.20
CA ASP A 271 -25.68 -33.02 19.49
C ASP A 271 -24.48 -33.99 19.33
N SER A 272 -23.45 -33.85 20.17
CA SER A 272 -22.21 -34.67 20.18
C SER A 272 -22.42 -36.18 20.42
N LEU A 273 -23.49 -36.57 21.13
CA LEU A 273 -23.71 -37.96 21.53
C LEU A 273 -24.86 -38.63 20.78
N THR A 274 -26.02 -37.97 20.73
CA THR A 274 -27.24 -38.52 20.12
C THR A 274 -27.44 -38.08 18.67
N TYR A 275 -26.65 -37.11 18.19
CA TYR A 275 -26.78 -36.51 16.86
C TYR A 275 -28.20 -36.07 16.50
N THR A 276 -28.99 -35.71 17.51
CA THR A 276 -30.37 -35.21 17.35
C THR A 276 -30.32 -33.81 16.75
N PRO A 277 -30.92 -33.57 15.57
CA PRO A 277 -30.85 -32.29 14.90
C PRO A 277 -31.84 -31.28 15.49
N VAL A 278 -31.42 -30.01 15.56
CA VAL A 278 -32.29 -28.85 15.80
C VAL A 278 -32.04 -27.88 14.66
N SER A 279 -33.07 -27.60 13.87
CA SER A 279 -32.95 -26.71 12.70
C SER A 279 -33.64 -25.37 12.95
N SER A 280 -33.08 -24.28 12.43
CA SER A 280 -33.67 -22.94 12.49
C SER A 280 -33.47 -22.23 11.16
N VAL A 281 -34.54 -21.63 10.65
CA VAL A 281 -34.55 -20.93 9.35
C VAL A 281 -34.02 -19.52 9.55
N LEU A 282 -33.16 -19.07 8.62
CA LEU A 282 -32.66 -17.70 8.60
C LEU A 282 -33.75 -16.74 8.09
N ALA A 283 -33.81 -15.54 8.67
CA ALA A 283 -34.76 -14.52 8.24
C ALA A 283 -34.46 -14.00 6.83
N GLU A 284 -33.17 -13.88 6.51
CA GLU A 284 -32.64 -13.49 5.21
C GLU A 284 -31.54 -14.49 4.83
N PRO A 285 -31.47 -14.94 3.57
CA PRO A 285 -30.42 -15.82 3.12
C PRO A 285 -29.08 -15.07 3.11
N LYS A 286 -28.03 -15.68 3.67
CA LYS A 286 -26.70 -15.05 3.77
C LYS A 286 -25.59 -16.06 3.49
N ILE A 287 -24.57 -15.61 2.75
CA ILE A 287 -23.37 -16.39 2.46
C ILE A 287 -22.34 -16.07 3.53
N PHE A 288 -22.31 -16.86 4.60
CA PHE A 288 -21.30 -16.72 5.64
C PHE A 288 -19.93 -17.17 5.10
N VAL A 289 -18.85 -16.50 5.53
CA VAL A 289 -17.46 -16.81 5.12
C VAL A 289 -16.55 -17.11 6.30
N ALA A 290 -16.68 -16.39 7.41
CA ALA A 290 -15.85 -16.58 8.60
C ALA A 290 -16.68 -16.53 9.89
N TRP A 291 -16.14 -17.09 10.96
CA TRP A 291 -16.79 -17.14 12.27
C TRP A 291 -15.77 -17.03 13.41
N ALA A 292 -16.21 -16.52 14.55
CA ALA A 292 -15.44 -16.53 15.79
C ALA A 292 -16.30 -16.91 16.98
N GLN A 293 -15.72 -17.65 17.92
CA GLN A 293 -16.39 -17.98 19.17
C GLN A 293 -16.29 -16.82 20.16
N TYR A 294 -17.43 -16.35 20.68
CA TYR A 294 -17.46 -15.39 21.80
C TYR A 294 -17.55 -16.15 23.14
N ASP A 295 -18.55 -17.02 23.28
CA ASP A 295 -18.72 -17.91 24.44
C ASP A 295 -19.24 -19.30 23.99
N ALA A 296 -19.84 -20.08 24.88
CA ALA A 296 -20.36 -21.41 24.53
C ALA A 296 -21.64 -21.35 23.66
N THR A 297 -22.42 -20.28 23.73
CA THR A 297 -23.74 -20.14 23.09
C THR A 297 -23.80 -19.05 22.02
N ARG A 298 -22.84 -18.12 22.00
CA ARG A 298 -22.78 -16.95 21.12
C ARG A 298 -21.56 -17.01 20.22
N TYR A 299 -21.78 -16.75 18.94
CA TYR A 299 -20.77 -16.80 17.89
C TYR A 299 -20.94 -15.60 16.96
N PHE A 300 -19.83 -15.02 16.53
CA PHE A 300 -19.82 -14.04 15.45
C PHE A 300 -19.79 -14.76 14.11
N LEU A 301 -20.60 -14.30 13.17
CA LEU A 301 -20.62 -14.76 11.79
C LEU A 301 -20.46 -13.55 10.88
N SER A 302 -19.52 -13.59 9.94
CA SER A 302 -19.39 -12.57 8.90
C SER A 302 -19.81 -13.13 7.55
N ASP A 303 -20.49 -12.32 6.75
CA ASP A 303 -20.86 -12.67 5.39
C ASP A 303 -19.89 -12.15 4.33
N ASP A 304 -20.10 -12.56 3.08
CA ASP A 304 -19.31 -12.16 1.91
C ASP A 304 -19.41 -10.64 1.59
N TYR A 305 -20.43 -9.97 2.12
CA TYR A 305 -20.75 -8.56 1.87
C TYR A 305 -20.30 -7.62 3.00
N GLY A 306 -19.67 -8.17 4.05
CA GLY A 306 -19.11 -7.43 5.17
C GLY A 306 -20.09 -7.20 6.34
N HIS A 307 -21.27 -7.82 6.32
CA HIS A 307 -22.16 -7.81 7.48
C HIS A 307 -21.63 -8.73 8.57
N LEU A 308 -21.64 -8.21 9.80
CA LEU A 308 -21.30 -8.97 11.00
C LEU A 308 -22.57 -9.27 11.79
N ASP A 309 -22.87 -10.54 11.98
CA ASP A 309 -24.01 -11.04 12.73
C ASP A 309 -23.56 -11.76 14.01
N LEU A 310 -24.44 -11.73 15.02
CA LEU A 310 -24.33 -12.54 16.23
C LEU A 310 -25.33 -13.68 16.16
N LEU A 311 -24.80 -14.90 16.08
CA LEU A 311 -25.54 -16.12 16.29
C LEU A 311 -25.66 -16.39 17.78
N THR A 312 -26.88 -16.60 18.27
CA THR A 312 -27.18 -17.02 19.64
C THR A 312 -27.90 -18.37 19.62
N ILE A 313 -27.33 -19.35 20.30
CA ILE A 313 -27.95 -20.65 20.54
C ILE A 313 -28.87 -20.49 21.74
N GLU A 314 -30.16 -20.63 21.50
CA GLU A 314 -31.18 -20.56 22.55
C GLU A 314 -31.17 -21.86 23.33
N THR A 315 -30.99 -21.73 24.65
CA THR A 315 -30.88 -22.86 25.55
C THR A 315 -31.88 -22.74 26.70
N THR A 316 -32.41 -23.88 27.12
CA THR A 316 -33.25 -23.99 28.32
C THR A 316 -32.60 -24.93 29.31
N LEU A 317 -32.49 -24.51 30.56
CA LEU A 317 -31.95 -25.34 31.64
C LEU A 317 -33.02 -26.36 32.08
N GLU A 318 -32.79 -27.63 31.76
CA GLU A 318 -33.62 -28.75 32.20
C GLU A 318 -32.87 -29.58 33.27
N PRO A 319 -33.56 -30.43 34.06
CA PRO A 319 -32.89 -31.33 35.01
C PRO A 319 -31.92 -32.33 34.35
N THR A 320 -32.07 -32.56 33.05
CA THR A 320 -31.19 -33.42 32.23
C THR A 320 -29.98 -32.70 31.68
N GLY A 321 -29.93 -31.37 31.79
CA GLY A 321 -28.86 -30.49 31.33
C GLY A 321 -29.36 -29.30 30.52
N ILE A 322 -28.43 -28.54 29.96
CA ILE A 322 -28.67 -27.41 29.04
C ILE A 322 -29.13 -27.97 27.69
N VAL A 323 -30.42 -27.83 27.40
CA VAL A 323 -31.04 -28.29 26.15
C VAL A 323 -31.07 -27.14 25.14
N VAL A 324 -30.70 -27.42 23.89
CA VAL A 324 -30.78 -26.47 22.77
C VAL A 324 -32.20 -26.52 22.19
N THR A 325 -32.88 -25.36 22.17
CA THR A 325 -34.26 -25.25 21.66
C THR A 325 -34.33 -24.66 20.26
N GLY A 326 -33.39 -23.78 19.92
CA GLY A 326 -33.38 -23.06 18.64
C GLY A 326 -32.13 -22.21 18.49
N MET A 327 -32.02 -21.54 17.35
CA MET A 327 -30.90 -20.65 17.03
C MET A 327 -31.44 -19.37 16.41
N THR A 328 -30.91 -18.23 16.84
CA THR A 328 -31.26 -16.92 16.29
C THR A 328 -30.02 -16.19 15.81
N VAL A 329 -30.11 -15.60 14.62
CA VAL A 329 -29.07 -14.75 14.05
C VAL A 329 -29.58 -13.32 14.07
N SER A 330 -28.77 -12.41 14.60
CA SER A 330 -29.12 -11.00 14.67
C SER A 330 -27.95 -10.11 14.25
N PRO A 331 -28.19 -9.08 13.42
CA PRO A 331 -27.12 -8.21 12.96
C PRO A 331 -26.57 -7.34 14.08
N MET A 332 -25.25 -7.13 14.06
CA MET A 332 -24.58 -6.12 14.88
C MET A 332 -24.84 -4.73 14.30
N LYS A 333 -24.86 -3.72 15.18
CA LYS A 333 -25.16 -2.34 14.83
C LYS A 333 -23.99 -1.43 15.16
N SER A 334 -23.68 -0.50 14.27
CA SER A 334 -22.80 0.62 14.55
C SER A 334 -23.66 1.89 14.59
N GLU A 335 -23.62 2.63 15.70
CA GLU A 335 -24.27 3.96 15.82
C GLU A 335 -25.72 4.02 15.29
N CYS A 336 -26.52 2.98 15.56
CA CYS A 336 -27.91 2.78 15.13
C CYS A 336 -28.18 2.29 13.69
N THR A 337 -27.14 1.96 12.89
CA THR A 337 -27.26 1.31 11.56
C THR A 337 -26.64 -0.09 11.58
N ILE A 338 -26.95 -0.94 10.59
CA ILE A 338 -26.31 -2.27 10.47
C ILE A 338 -24.81 -2.03 10.28
N ALA A 339 -23.99 -2.63 11.15
CA ALA A 339 -22.55 -2.54 11.05
C ALA A 339 -22.11 -3.20 9.73
N ILE A 340 -21.44 -2.44 8.87
CA ILE A 340 -20.74 -3.02 7.73
C ILE A 340 -19.24 -2.86 7.95
N THR A 341 -18.59 -4.00 7.96
CA THR A 341 -17.16 -4.20 8.14
C THR A 341 -16.50 -4.56 6.80
N SER A 342 -15.18 -4.64 6.77
CA SER A 342 -14.49 -5.21 5.61
C SER A 342 -14.74 -6.71 5.49
N ARG A 343 -14.63 -7.26 4.28
CA ARG A 343 -14.83 -8.71 4.05
C ARG A 343 -13.81 -9.51 4.86
N ALA A 344 -14.31 -10.24 5.86
CA ALA A 344 -13.44 -11.02 6.73
C ALA A 344 -12.90 -12.27 6.00
N SER A 345 -11.60 -12.45 6.10
CA SER A 345 -10.91 -13.72 5.79
C SER A 345 -10.87 -14.63 7.00
N ASP A 346 -10.70 -14.04 8.19
CA ASP A 346 -10.64 -14.73 9.47
C ASP A 346 -11.14 -13.79 10.58
N LEU A 347 -11.71 -14.35 11.64
CA LEU A 347 -12.22 -13.60 12.78
C LEU A 347 -11.59 -14.14 14.07
N VAL A 348 -11.02 -13.26 14.88
CA VAL A 348 -10.34 -13.65 16.12
C VAL A 348 -10.89 -12.83 17.28
N TYR A 349 -11.61 -13.48 18.20
CA TYR A 349 -12.03 -12.85 19.44
C TYR A 349 -10.88 -12.90 20.45
N MET A 350 -10.40 -11.72 20.88
CA MET A 350 -9.26 -11.59 21.78
C MET A 350 -9.65 -11.72 23.27
N GLY A 351 -10.94 -11.64 23.58
CA GLY A 351 -11.41 -11.46 24.96
C GLY A 351 -11.61 -9.98 25.29
N ASN A 352 -12.13 -9.68 26.49
CA ASN A 352 -12.44 -8.32 26.95
C ASN A 352 -13.27 -7.51 25.94
N ASP A 353 -14.22 -8.19 25.27
CA ASP A 353 -15.09 -7.56 24.27
C ASP A 353 -14.35 -7.00 23.05
N ILE A 354 -13.14 -7.48 22.77
CA ILE A 354 -12.34 -7.08 21.60
C ILE A 354 -12.40 -8.17 20.52
N LEU A 355 -12.77 -7.76 19.31
CA LEU A 355 -12.84 -8.61 18.13
C LEU A 355 -11.90 -8.06 17.04
N PHE A 356 -10.98 -8.90 16.58
CA PHE A 356 -10.11 -8.60 15.45
C PHE A 356 -10.66 -9.24 14.18
N LEU A 357 -10.79 -8.43 13.13
CA LEU A 357 -11.21 -8.84 11.79
C LEU A 357 -10.01 -8.77 10.85
N ALA A 358 -9.57 -9.93 10.39
CA ALA A 358 -8.55 -10.05 9.37
C ALA A 358 -9.19 -9.99 7.99
N SER A 359 -8.68 -9.16 7.09
CA SER A 359 -9.16 -9.07 5.71
C SER A 359 -8.04 -9.24 4.69
N HIS A 360 -8.33 -9.98 3.62
CA HIS A 360 -7.50 -10.06 2.43
C HIS A 360 -7.84 -8.96 1.41
N HIS A 361 -9.11 -8.57 1.31
CA HIS A 361 -9.63 -7.67 0.26
C HIS A 361 -9.84 -6.23 0.69
N GLY A 362 -9.77 -5.95 1.99
CA GLY A 362 -9.96 -4.64 2.58
C GLY A 362 -9.06 -4.46 3.79
N ASP A 363 -9.25 -3.34 4.48
CA ASP A 363 -8.47 -3.02 5.68
C ASP A 363 -8.78 -3.99 6.83
N ALA A 364 -7.78 -4.32 7.62
CA ALA A 364 -7.97 -5.10 8.84
C ALA A 364 -8.47 -4.20 9.97
N GLN A 365 -9.44 -4.67 10.75
CA GLN A 365 -10.18 -3.82 11.69
C GLN A 365 -10.20 -4.42 13.09
N LEU A 366 -10.01 -3.58 14.11
CA LEU A 366 -10.15 -3.94 15.51
C LEU A 366 -11.41 -3.28 16.08
N PHE A 367 -12.29 -4.08 16.67
CA PHE A 367 -13.56 -3.63 17.20
C PHE A 367 -13.70 -3.89 18.70
N LYS A 368 -14.39 -2.97 19.39
CA LYS A 368 -15.01 -3.21 20.70
C LYS A 368 -16.46 -3.64 20.47
N VAL A 369 -16.87 -4.75 21.09
CA VAL A 369 -18.16 -5.40 20.86
C VAL A 369 -19.00 -5.37 22.13
N ASP A 370 -20.18 -4.78 22.07
CA ASP A 370 -21.19 -4.91 23.13
C ASP A 370 -22.24 -5.92 22.69
N THR A 371 -22.21 -7.12 23.28
CA THR A 371 -23.13 -8.20 22.92
C THR A 371 -24.56 -7.98 23.41
N GLU A 372 -24.78 -7.19 24.46
CA GLU A 372 -26.12 -6.89 25.00
C GLU A 372 -26.84 -5.88 24.12
N ARG A 373 -26.15 -4.81 23.75
CA ARG A 373 -26.66 -3.79 22.83
C ARG A 373 -26.56 -4.20 21.36
N LYS A 374 -25.82 -5.28 21.09
CA LYS A 374 -25.41 -5.71 19.75
C LYS A 374 -24.73 -4.57 19.01
N ALA A 375 -23.85 -3.86 19.72
CA ALA A 375 -23.16 -2.68 19.20
C ALA A 375 -21.70 -3.00 18.86
N LEU A 376 -21.20 -2.39 17.79
CA LEU A 376 -19.83 -2.51 17.31
C LEU A 376 -19.21 -1.11 17.26
N VAL A 377 -18.04 -0.94 17.89
CA VAL A 377 -17.28 0.32 17.86
C VAL A 377 -15.89 0.04 17.30
N LEU A 378 -15.50 0.75 16.24
CA LEU A 378 -14.17 0.64 15.64
C LEU A 378 -13.13 1.31 16.54
N ILE A 379 -12.10 0.57 16.94
CA ILE A 379 -10.95 1.08 17.71
C ILE A 379 -9.86 1.52 16.75
N GLN A 380 -9.42 0.61 15.86
CA GLN A 380 -8.29 0.83 14.96
C GLN A 380 -8.52 0.14 13.61
N SER A 381 -8.05 0.77 12.53
CA SER A 381 -8.01 0.18 11.19
C SER A 381 -6.57 0.14 10.69
N THR A 382 -6.16 -0.98 10.11
CA THR A 382 -4.83 -1.18 9.52
C THR A 382 -4.96 -1.28 8.00
N SER A 383 -4.22 -0.41 7.32
CA SER A 383 -4.23 -0.27 5.87
C SER A 383 -3.82 -1.57 5.14
N ASN A 384 -4.61 -2.01 4.17
CA ASN A 384 -4.34 -3.16 3.31
C ASN A 384 -4.49 -2.84 1.82
N ASN A 385 -3.39 -2.96 1.07
CA ASN A 385 -3.34 -2.71 -0.37
C ASN A 385 -3.77 -3.92 -1.21
N ALA A 386 -4.03 -5.07 -0.59
CA ALA A 386 -4.34 -6.31 -1.28
C ALA A 386 -5.83 -6.43 -1.68
N PRO A 387 -6.14 -7.08 -2.79
CA PRO A 387 -5.25 -7.36 -3.93
C PRO A 387 -5.00 -6.10 -4.76
N ILE A 388 -3.76 -5.93 -5.26
CA ILE A 388 -3.47 -4.90 -6.27
C ILE A 388 -3.80 -5.50 -7.64
N LEU A 389 -4.83 -5.00 -8.31
CA LEU A 389 -5.29 -5.53 -9.60
C LEU A 389 -4.57 -4.88 -10.78
N ASP A 390 -4.36 -3.57 -10.71
CA ASP A 390 -3.68 -2.77 -11.72
C ASP A 390 -3.10 -1.53 -11.06
N PHE A 391 -2.07 -0.93 -11.66
CA PHE A 391 -1.51 0.32 -11.16
C PHE A 391 -0.94 1.16 -12.30
N SER A 392 -0.79 2.45 -12.03
CA SER A 392 -0.14 3.40 -12.93
C SER A 392 0.88 4.24 -12.18
N ILE A 393 1.94 4.64 -12.86
CA ILE A 393 2.98 5.50 -12.30
C ILE A 393 2.70 6.93 -12.73
N MET A 394 2.71 7.84 -11.76
CA MET A 394 2.50 9.25 -11.96
C MET A 394 3.76 10.01 -11.53
N ASP A 395 4.38 10.75 -12.46
CA ASP A 395 5.51 11.64 -12.14
C ASP A 395 5.00 13.09 -11.97
N MET A 396 5.11 13.64 -10.76
CA MET A 396 4.75 15.03 -10.45
C MET A 396 5.88 16.02 -10.75
N GLY A 397 7.12 15.55 -10.97
CA GLY A 397 8.33 16.37 -11.03
C GLY A 397 8.70 16.89 -12.42
N ASN A 398 8.47 16.11 -13.49
CA ASN A 398 8.98 16.42 -14.84
C ASN A 398 7.87 16.74 -15.85
N ARG A 399 7.13 17.83 -15.60
CA ARG A 399 6.03 18.28 -16.48
C ARG A 399 6.50 19.03 -17.74
N GLU A 400 7.76 19.49 -17.78
CA GLU A 400 8.30 20.32 -18.86
C GLU A 400 9.46 19.61 -19.58
N GLY A 401 9.19 18.79 -20.60
CA GLY A 401 10.09 18.44 -21.74
C GLY A 401 11.51 17.89 -21.48
N ASP A 402 12.00 17.92 -20.25
CA ASP A 402 13.29 17.42 -19.81
C ASP A 402 13.07 15.98 -19.37
N VAL A 403 13.26 15.07 -20.32
CA VAL A 403 13.33 13.60 -20.11
C VAL A 403 14.62 13.23 -19.34
N LEU A 404 15.26 14.18 -18.66
CA LEU A 404 16.58 14.02 -18.07
C LEU A 404 16.53 13.91 -16.54
N ALA A 405 16.76 12.67 -16.12
CA ALA A 405 17.58 12.27 -14.97
C ALA A 405 17.03 12.53 -13.55
N GLY A 406 16.31 11.53 -13.04
CA GLY A 406 16.17 11.28 -11.60
C GLY A 406 15.65 9.87 -11.34
N ASN A 407 16.15 9.19 -10.31
CA ASN A 407 15.55 7.96 -9.79
C ASN A 407 14.14 8.31 -9.29
N ALA A 408 13.13 8.01 -10.12
CA ALA A 408 11.81 8.66 -10.06
C ALA A 408 11.04 8.40 -8.75
N PHE A 409 11.27 7.25 -8.10
CA PHE A 409 10.61 6.91 -6.83
C PHE A 409 11.36 7.48 -5.61
N SER A 410 12.70 7.41 -5.62
CA SER A 410 13.56 7.93 -4.54
C SER A 410 13.53 9.46 -4.43
N SER A 411 13.05 10.19 -5.45
CA SER A 411 12.88 11.64 -5.33
C SER A 411 11.65 12.07 -4.52
N GLY A 412 10.74 11.14 -4.16
CA GLY A 412 9.45 11.44 -3.53
C GLY A 412 8.40 12.04 -4.50
N GLN A 413 8.77 12.21 -5.78
CA GLN A 413 7.95 12.89 -6.78
C GLN A 413 7.10 11.91 -7.62
N SER A 414 7.51 10.65 -7.73
CA SER A 414 6.67 9.63 -8.35
C SER A 414 5.70 9.04 -7.35
N ARG A 415 4.43 9.01 -7.73
CA ARG A 415 3.35 8.37 -6.99
C ARG A 415 2.89 7.14 -7.75
N ILE A 416 2.90 5.99 -7.09
CA ILE A 416 2.30 4.76 -7.62
C ILE A 416 0.83 4.81 -7.26
N VAL A 417 -0.07 4.83 -8.24
CA VAL A 417 -1.51 4.82 -8.02
C VAL A 417 -2.07 3.47 -8.42
N ALA A 418 -2.48 2.71 -7.42
CA ALA A 418 -2.93 1.32 -7.53
C ALA A 418 -4.43 1.17 -7.28
N GLY A 419 -5.09 0.36 -8.09
CA GLY A 419 -6.43 -0.16 -7.83
C GLY A 419 -6.34 -1.34 -6.87
N CYS A 420 -6.77 -1.12 -5.62
CA CYS A 420 -6.65 -2.05 -4.51
C CYS A 420 -8.01 -2.55 -4.04
N GLY A 421 -8.02 -3.73 -3.45
CA GLY A 421 -9.20 -4.29 -2.82
C GLY A 421 -10.24 -4.84 -3.79
N ALA A 422 -11.32 -5.39 -3.23
CA ALA A 422 -12.41 -5.97 -4.02
C ALA A 422 -13.78 -5.54 -3.52
N TYR A 423 -14.69 -5.40 -4.47
CA TYR A 423 -16.09 -5.05 -4.28
C TYR A 423 -16.24 -3.79 -3.44
N ARG A 424 -16.96 -3.88 -2.32
CA ARG A 424 -17.20 -2.76 -1.42
C ARG A 424 -15.92 -2.23 -0.76
N ASP A 425 -14.93 -3.08 -0.55
CA ASP A 425 -13.63 -2.68 0.02
C ASP A 425 -12.68 -2.12 -1.05
N GLY A 426 -13.13 -2.05 -2.30
CA GLY A 426 -12.34 -1.50 -3.41
C GLY A 426 -12.00 -0.02 -3.22
N SER A 427 -10.71 0.28 -3.35
CA SER A 427 -10.12 1.60 -3.14
C SER A 427 -9.04 1.90 -4.20
N LEU A 428 -8.84 3.18 -4.47
CA LEU A 428 -7.68 3.65 -5.23
C LEU A 428 -6.64 4.14 -4.22
N ARG A 429 -5.41 3.66 -4.28
CA ARG A 429 -4.36 3.99 -3.31
C ARG A 429 -3.16 4.60 -3.98
N GLY A 430 -2.77 5.78 -3.53
CA GLY A 430 -1.57 6.46 -3.98
C GLY A 430 -0.43 6.25 -2.99
N ILE A 431 0.58 5.50 -3.41
CA ILE A 431 1.75 5.10 -2.64
C ILE A 431 2.92 6.00 -3.07
N ARG A 432 3.50 6.75 -2.13
CA ARG A 432 4.60 7.69 -2.35
C ARG A 432 5.70 7.48 -1.32
N SER A 433 6.97 7.65 -1.68
CA SER A 433 8.04 7.76 -0.69
C SER A 433 7.95 9.12 0.00
N GLY A 434 7.96 9.14 1.33
CA GLY A 434 7.86 10.35 2.13
C GLY A 434 8.70 10.29 3.41
N VAL A 435 8.68 11.38 4.17
CA VAL A 435 9.32 11.49 5.48
C VAL A 435 8.23 11.42 6.55
N GLY A 436 8.42 10.54 7.53
CA GLY A 436 7.54 10.41 8.69
C GLY A 436 7.74 11.56 9.67
N LEU A 437 6.65 12.06 10.24
CA LEU A 437 6.67 12.94 11.40
C LEU A 437 6.13 12.17 12.60
N GLU A 438 6.91 12.08 13.66
CA GLU A 438 6.52 11.45 14.92
C GLU A 438 6.05 12.51 15.91
N ASP A 439 4.78 12.44 16.31
CA ASP A 439 4.17 13.39 17.25
C ASP A 439 4.67 13.08 18.68
N GLN A 440 5.49 13.96 19.27
CA GLN A 440 5.99 13.84 20.64
C GLN A 440 5.11 14.57 21.67
N GLY A 441 4.37 15.58 21.22
CA GLY A 441 3.48 16.34 22.08
C GLY A 441 2.43 17.10 21.28
N ILE A 442 1.23 17.24 21.85
CA ILE A 442 0.12 17.98 21.26
C ILE A 442 -0.33 19.05 22.24
N LEU A 443 -0.38 20.29 21.75
CA LEU A 443 -0.97 21.44 22.41
C LEU A 443 -2.41 21.60 21.89
N ASP A 444 -3.35 21.02 22.64
CA ASP A 444 -4.78 21.17 22.39
C ASP A 444 -5.26 22.61 22.70
N ASP A 445 -6.44 22.98 22.19
CA ASP A 445 -7.10 24.30 22.36
C ASP A 445 -6.44 25.51 21.66
N ILE A 446 -5.57 25.27 20.67
CA ILE A 446 -4.96 26.30 19.84
C ILE A 446 -5.38 26.14 18.38
N ALA A 447 -6.50 26.76 18.03
CA ALA A 447 -7.05 26.72 16.67
C ALA A 447 -6.70 27.97 15.85
N SER A 448 -6.69 27.82 14.52
CA SER A 448 -6.61 28.91 13.54
C SER A 448 -5.39 29.84 13.69
N THR A 449 -4.19 29.27 13.72
CA THR A 449 -2.95 30.06 13.82
C THR A 449 -2.65 30.82 12.52
N ARG A 450 -2.07 32.02 12.67
CA ARG A 450 -1.64 32.91 11.58
C ARG A 450 -0.13 33.08 11.49
N GLY A 451 0.59 32.66 12.52
CA GLY A 451 2.04 32.63 12.55
C GLY A 451 2.53 31.80 13.71
N LEU A 452 3.65 31.13 13.50
CA LEU A 452 4.31 30.28 14.48
C LEU A 452 5.78 30.65 14.52
N PHE A 453 6.28 31.04 15.69
CA PHE A 453 7.67 31.46 15.85
C PHE A 453 8.29 30.82 17.09
N THR A 454 9.59 30.64 17.06
CA THR A 454 10.35 30.09 18.18
C THR A 454 11.38 31.09 18.66
N LEU A 455 11.46 31.24 19.99
CA LEU A 455 12.30 32.23 20.66
C LEU A 455 13.13 31.59 21.78
N ARG A 456 14.23 32.26 22.11
CA ARG A 456 15.05 32.01 23.29
C ARG A 456 14.71 33.03 24.38
N SER A 457 14.36 32.55 25.56
CA SER A 457 14.20 33.38 26.74
C SER A 457 15.56 33.87 27.28
N TYR A 458 15.52 34.89 28.14
CA TYR A 458 16.72 35.50 28.72
C TYR A 458 17.52 34.46 29.52
N GLY A 459 18.81 34.31 29.17
CA GLY A 459 19.71 33.37 29.84
C GLY A 459 19.65 31.92 29.33
N SER A 460 18.74 31.58 28.41
CA SER A 460 18.69 30.25 27.78
C SER A 460 19.68 30.13 26.62
N THR A 461 20.37 29.00 26.53
CA THR A 461 21.26 28.67 25.40
C THR A 461 20.50 28.13 24.19
N LEU A 462 19.47 27.32 24.45
CA LEU A 462 18.60 26.68 23.45
C LEU A 462 17.23 27.38 23.37
N ILE A 463 16.46 27.01 22.34
CA ILE A 463 15.09 27.49 22.16
C ILE A 463 14.21 26.88 23.25
N ASP A 464 13.46 27.71 23.95
CA ASP A 464 12.59 27.29 25.06
C ASP A 464 11.20 27.91 24.99
N THR A 465 10.94 28.81 24.02
CA THR A 465 9.68 29.56 23.95
C THR A 465 9.07 29.43 22.56
N VAL A 466 7.78 29.10 22.50
CA VAL A 466 6.97 29.07 21.26
C VAL A 466 5.96 30.22 21.31
N VAL A 467 5.91 31.00 20.24
CA VAL A 467 4.98 32.11 20.06
C VAL A 467 3.97 31.73 18.99
N VAL A 468 2.69 31.72 19.38
CA VAL A 468 1.57 31.43 18.49
C VAL A 468 0.81 32.73 18.24
N SER A 469 0.79 33.17 16.98
CA SER A 469 0.08 34.36 16.54
C SER A 469 -1.29 33.99 16.01
N SER A 470 -2.34 34.60 16.55
CA SER A 470 -3.71 34.52 16.05
C SER A 470 -4.16 35.90 15.53
N ILE A 471 -5.32 35.96 14.87
CA ILE A 471 -5.83 37.21 14.26
C ILE A 471 -5.97 38.35 15.29
N THR A 472 -6.31 38.03 16.54
CA THR A 472 -6.62 39.03 17.58
C THR A 472 -5.60 39.10 18.71
N VAL A 473 -4.79 38.06 18.92
CA VAL A 473 -3.92 37.92 20.09
C VAL A 473 -2.69 37.09 19.73
N THR A 474 -1.57 37.37 20.38
CA THR A 474 -0.36 36.53 20.34
C THR A 474 -0.21 35.81 21.68
N ARG A 475 -0.25 34.48 21.69
CA ARG A 475 -0.03 33.63 22.87
C ARG A 475 1.41 33.12 22.90
N ILE A 476 1.96 32.93 24.10
CA ILE A 476 3.37 32.56 24.30
C ILE A 476 3.44 31.40 25.27
N PHE A 477 4.14 30.34 24.89
CA PHE A 477 4.32 29.11 25.65
C PHE A 477 5.80 28.91 25.95
N LYS A 478 6.15 28.75 27.23
CA LYS A 478 7.50 28.46 27.68
C LYS A 478 7.60 26.99 28.09
N PHE A 479 8.68 26.35 27.66
CA PHE A 479 9.02 24.97 27.94
C PHE A 479 10.13 24.91 28.98
N ASP A 480 9.96 24.07 29.99
CA ASP A 480 11.01 23.76 30.95
C ASP A 480 11.95 22.65 30.45
N THR A 481 12.97 22.30 31.24
CA THR A 481 13.93 21.25 30.89
C THR A 481 13.38 19.83 30.98
N GLU A 482 12.26 19.62 31.66
CA GLU A 482 11.60 18.31 31.83
C GLU A 482 10.41 18.10 30.86
N GLY A 483 10.07 19.11 30.04
CA GLY A 483 8.99 19.08 29.06
C GLY A 483 7.65 19.68 29.55
N GLY A 484 7.62 20.29 30.73
CA GLY A 484 6.49 21.05 31.23
C GLY A 484 6.25 22.34 30.44
N ILE A 485 4.98 22.67 30.24
CA ILE A 485 4.53 23.79 29.39
C ILE A 485 3.79 24.83 30.25
N GLU A 486 4.21 26.08 30.17
CA GLU A 486 3.58 27.22 30.85
C GLU A 486 3.16 28.29 29.84
N GLU A 487 1.88 28.71 29.84
CA GLU A 487 1.42 29.87 29.07
C GLU A 487 1.76 31.18 29.80
N LEU A 488 2.44 32.09 29.12
CA LEU A 488 2.89 33.37 29.68
C LEU A 488 2.05 34.56 29.18
N TYR A 489 1.36 35.22 30.13
CA TYR A 489 0.58 36.44 29.88
C TYR A 489 1.42 37.73 29.79
N SER A 490 2.73 37.63 30.00
CA SER A 490 3.68 38.72 29.75
C SER A 490 5.06 38.15 29.47
N PHE A 491 5.69 38.56 28.37
CA PHE A 491 7.01 38.07 27.97
C PHE A 491 7.86 39.20 27.39
N GLN A 492 8.96 39.55 28.05
CA GLN A 492 10.04 40.44 27.55
C GLN A 492 9.57 41.75 26.86
N GLY A 493 8.45 42.32 27.29
CA GLY A 493 7.89 43.54 26.70
C GLY A 493 7.18 43.37 25.35
N MET A 494 6.96 42.13 24.88
CA MET A 494 6.21 41.86 23.64
C MET A 494 4.75 42.30 23.75
N ALA A 495 4.23 42.85 22.66
CA ALA A 495 2.80 43.13 22.51
C ALA A 495 2.05 41.82 22.25
N GLN A 496 1.11 41.46 23.15
CA GLN A 496 0.29 40.25 23.02
C GLN A 496 -1.13 40.52 22.54
N ASP A 497 -1.58 41.78 22.60
CA ASP A 497 -2.94 42.23 22.25
C ASP A 497 -3.19 42.40 20.74
N THR A 498 -2.20 42.09 19.92
CA THR A 498 -2.25 42.19 18.47
C THR A 498 -1.59 40.99 17.81
N GLU A 499 -1.91 40.76 16.54
CA GLU A 499 -1.23 39.76 15.70
C GLU A 499 0.25 40.12 15.53
N THR A 500 1.12 39.12 15.67
CA THR A 500 2.54 39.22 15.36
C THR A 500 2.81 38.63 13.98
N LEU A 501 3.39 39.41 13.07
CA LEU A 501 3.75 38.99 11.71
C LEU A 501 5.12 38.32 11.65
N LEU A 502 6.05 38.73 12.51
CA LEU A 502 7.39 38.15 12.62
C LEU A 502 7.93 38.34 14.04
N ALA A 503 8.49 37.28 14.63
CA ALA A 503 9.26 37.34 15.87
C ALA A 503 10.58 36.58 15.72
N THR A 504 11.71 37.17 16.14
CA THR A 504 13.01 36.50 16.07
C THR A 504 14.02 37.06 17.07
N ASN A 505 14.92 36.21 17.57
CA ASN A 505 16.07 36.65 18.37
C ASN A 505 17.23 37.08 17.47
N LEU A 506 17.81 38.23 17.78
CA LEU A 506 18.98 38.76 17.10
C LEU A 506 20.28 38.24 17.74
N PRO A 507 21.40 38.21 17.00
CA PRO A 507 22.70 37.75 17.54
C PRO A 507 23.22 38.58 18.72
N ASN A 508 22.79 39.84 18.85
CA ASN A 508 23.13 40.73 19.95
C ASN A 508 22.30 40.50 21.22
N GLY A 509 21.44 39.47 21.23
CA GLY A 509 20.55 39.13 22.34
C GLY A 509 19.19 39.80 22.27
N GLN A 510 19.00 40.85 21.45
CA GLN A 510 17.73 41.57 21.36
C GLN A 510 16.62 40.73 20.72
N LEU A 511 15.38 41.08 21.03
CA LEU A 511 14.20 40.47 20.45
C LEU A 511 13.53 41.43 19.45
N LEU A 512 13.30 40.96 18.22
CA LEU A 512 12.58 41.69 17.19
C LEU A 512 11.14 41.20 17.14
N GLN A 513 10.17 42.11 17.26
CA GLN A 513 8.76 41.84 17.04
C GLN A 513 8.21 42.79 15.97
N VAL A 514 7.54 42.25 14.96
CA VAL A 514 6.83 43.02 13.94
C VAL A 514 5.33 42.77 14.07
N THR A 515 4.56 43.82 14.32
CA THR A 515 3.09 43.82 14.31
C THR A 515 2.57 44.54 13.06
N PRO A 516 1.27 44.48 12.72
CA PRO A 516 0.72 45.23 11.61
C PRO A 516 0.91 46.76 11.69
N LYS A 517 1.24 47.33 12.86
CA LYS A 517 1.38 48.78 13.06
C LYS A 517 2.79 49.24 13.40
N THR A 518 3.58 48.38 14.05
CA THR A 518 4.87 48.76 14.63
C THR A 518 5.91 47.67 14.48
N VAL A 519 7.17 48.08 14.38
CA VAL A 519 8.36 47.22 14.52
C VAL A 519 9.06 47.60 15.81
N LEU A 520 9.27 46.62 16.68
CA LEU A 520 9.81 46.79 18.02
C LEU A 520 11.13 46.01 18.16
N LEU A 521 12.16 46.68 18.66
CA LEU A 521 13.36 46.06 19.21
C LEU A 521 13.26 46.10 20.74
N LEU A 522 13.26 44.93 21.35
CA LEU A 522 13.08 44.71 22.77
C LEU A 522 14.38 44.21 23.39
N ASP A 523 14.69 44.72 24.58
CA ASP A 523 15.76 44.16 25.41
C ASP A 523 15.19 43.00 26.24
N PRO A 524 15.70 41.77 26.09
CA PRO A 524 15.22 40.62 26.86
C PRO A 524 15.48 40.72 28.37
N GLU A 525 16.44 41.53 28.82
CA GLU A 525 16.81 41.64 30.24
C GLU A 525 15.82 42.51 31.02
N ASP A 526 15.63 43.75 30.57
CA ASP A 526 14.77 44.73 31.23
C ASP A 526 13.31 44.69 30.71
N GLY A 527 13.05 43.99 29.61
CA GLY A 527 11.74 43.98 28.94
C GLY A 527 11.33 45.34 28.37
N VAL A 528 12.30 46.23 28.16
CA VAL A 528 12.09 47.61 27.68
C VAL A 528 12.20 47.67 26.16
N VAL A 529 11.36 48.50 25.55
CA VAL A 529 11.45 48.81 24.11
C VAL A 529 12.64 49.74 23.85
N MET A 530 13.67 49.20 23.19
CA MET A 530 14.90 49.92 22.84
C MET A 530 14.71 50.85 21.64
N SER A 531 14.03 50.36 20.60
CA SER A 531 13.69 51.15 19.43
C SER A 531 12.31 50.75 18.91
N ARG A 532 11.56 51.73 18.44
CA ARG A 532 10.21 51.58 17.89
C ARG A 532 10.14 52.31 16.57
N TRP A 533 9.77 51.59 15.53
CA TRP A 533 9.40 52.17 14.24
C TRP A 533 7.90 52.01 14.04
N GLU A 534 7.21 53.11 13.75
CA GLU A 534 5.79 53.12 13.44
C GLU A 534 5.57 53.46 11.98
N VAL A 535 4.57 52.85 11.37
CA VAL A 535 4.23 53.10 9.97
C VAL A 535 3.76 54.55 9.79
N PRO A 536 4.41 55.34 8.90
CA PRO A 536 3.96 56.69 8.59
C PRO A 536 2.55 56.70 7.98
N GLY A 537 1.66 57.56 8.50
CA GLY A 537 0.33 57.79 7.90
C GLY A 537 -0.77 56.81 8.31
N GLY A 538 -0.56 55.99 9.35
CA GLY A 538 -1.61 55.10 9.89
C GLY A 538 -1.93 53.89 9.00
N LYS A 539 -1.07 53.62 8.01
CA LYS A 539 -1.14 52.44 7.13
C LYS A 539 -0.70 51.18 7.89
N SER A 540 -1.03 50.00 7.35
CA SER A 540 -0.63 48.72 7.94
C SER A 540 0.50 48.02 7.17
N ILE A 541 1.31 47.27 7.92
CA ILE A 541 2.27 46.31 7.40
C ILE A 541 1.51 45.08 6.91
N THR A 542 1.82 44.65 5.69
CA THR A 542 1.19 43.51 5.02
C THR A 542 2.06 42.26 5.00
N ALA A 543 3.39 42.44 4.84
CA ALA A 543 4.37 41.37 4.89
C ALA A 543 5.64 41.87 5.58
N ALA A 544 6.32 40.98 6.28
CA ALA A 544 7.56 41.25 6.99
C ALA A 544 8.52 40.06 6.86
N SER A 545 9.81 40.34 6.67
CA SER A 545 10.88 39.34 6.69
C SER A 545 12.13 39.97 7.28
N ALA A 546 12.92 39.23 8.05
CA ALA A 546 14.14 39.76 8.66
C ALA A 546 15.28 38.76 8.62
N ASN A 547 16.49 39.30 8.57
CA ASN A 547 17.73 38.57 8.78
C ASN A 547 18.48 39.18 9.98
N LYS A 548 19.78 38.87 10.11
CA LYS A 548 20.61 39.35 11.24
C LYS A 548 20.88 40.86 11.22
N LYS A 549 20.77 41.52 10.06
CA LYS A 549 21.20 42.92 9.84
C LYS A 549 20.06 43.85 9.42
N TRP A 550 19.10 43.34 8.66
CA TRP A 550 18.01 44.10 8.07
C TRP A 550 16.65 43.45 8.35
N ALA A 551 15.63 44.28 8.54
CA ALA A 551 14.23 43.89 8.46
C ALA A 551 13.59 44.55 7.23
N LEU A 552 13.01 43.74 6.36
CA LEU A 552 12.28 44.14 5.16
C LEU A 552 10.78 44.11 5.44
N VAL A 553 10.09 45.20 5.14
CA VAL A 553 8.68 45.40 5.48
C VAL A 553 7.95 45.98 4.26
N SER A 554 6.75 45.46 3.97
CA SER A 554 5.86 45.97 2.94
C SER A 554 4.64 46.66 3.56
N VAL A 555 4.43 47.94 3.22
CA VAL A 555 3.31 48.76 3.71
C VAL A 555 2.24 48.87 2.61
N GLU A 556 1.01 48.41 2.91
CA GLU A 556 -0.14 48.34 1.98
C GLU A 556 0.17 47.71 0.60
N GLY A 557 1.21 46.87 0.50
CA GLY A 557 1.66 46.30 -0.78
C GLY A 557 2.22 47.31 -1.79
N THR A 558 2.43 48.58 -1.40
CA THR A 558 2.84 49.67 -2.30
C THR A 558 4.18 50.29 -1.91
N THR A 559 4.53 50.33 -0.63
CA THR A 559 5.80 50.91 -0.19
C THR A 559 6.68 49.84 0.43
N LEU A 560 7.91 49.74 -0.05
CA LEU A 560 8.92 48.86 0.51
C LEU A 560 9.80 49.63 1.49
N VAL A 561 10.00 49.10 2.69
CA VAL A 561 10.83 49.70 3.73
C VAL A 561 11.87 48.69 4.20
N SER A 562 13.14 49.08 4.15
CA SER A 562 14.24 48.36 4.80
C SER A 562 14.63 49.08 6.09
N LEU A 563 14.74 48.33 7.18
CA LEU A 563 15.12 48.82 8.50
C LEU A 563 16.46 48.20 8.88
N ASN A 564 17.46 49.01 9.19
CA ASN A 564 18.74 48.52 9.67
C ASN A 564 18.67 48.20 11.17
N LEU A 565 18.82 46.92 11.52
CA LEU A 565 18.74 46.44 12.90
C LEU A 565 19.95 46.85 13.74
N LEU A 566 21.12 47.03 13.11
CA LEU A 566 22.35 47.47 13.78
C LEU A 566 22.37 48.99 14.04
N GLN A 567 21.55 49.76 13.32
CA GLN A 567 21.44 51.21 13.44
C GLN A 567 20.08 51.64 14.01
N ASN A 568 19.60 50.94 15.05
CA ASN A 568 18.37 51.27 15.78
C ASN A 568 17.13 51.50 14.90
N LEU A 569 16.91 50.67 13.87
CA LEU A 569 15.80 50.78 12.91
C LEU A 569 15.88 52.01 12.00
N ALA A 570 17.08 52.40 11.57
CA ALA A 570 17.24 53.39 10.49
C ALA A 570 16.49 52.92 9.24
N ALA A 571 15.48 53.69 8.84
CA ALA A 571 14.53 53.31 7.81
C ALA A 571 14.89 53.91 6.44
N GLN A 572 14.85 53.08 5.42
CA GLN A 572 14.94 53.49 4.03
C GLN A 572 13.71 52.97 3.28
N SER A 573 12.90 53.90 2.79
CA SER A 573 11.64 53.62 2.09
C SER A 573 11.76 53.92 0.62
N LYS A 574 11.16 53.07 -0.22
CA LYS A 574 11.05 53.28 -1.66
C LYS A 574 9.68 52.84 -2.14
N ASP A 575 9.05 53.66 -2.98
CA ASP A 575 7.73 53.35 -3.53
C ASP A 575 7.87 52.29 -4.64
N ALA A 576 7.01 51.26 -4.60
CA ALA A 576 6.94 50.19 -5.60
C ALA A 576 6.72 50.75 -7.01
N GLN A 577 6.02 51.88 -7.13
CA GLN A 577 5.76 52.55 -8.41
C GLN A 577 7.04 53.04 -9.11
N HIS A 578 8.11 53.30 -8.36
CA HIS A 578 9.41 53.74 -8.89
C HIS A 578 10.42 52.61 -9.10
N LEU A 579 10.03 51.36 -8.80
CA LEU A 579 10.85 50.15 -8.96
C LEU A 579 10.50 49.37 -10.25
N SER A 580 9.38 49.68 -10.90
CA SER A 580 9.00 49.07 -12.17
C SER A 580 9.75 49.73 -13.33
N SER A 581 10.47 48.93 -14.12
CA SER A 581 11.11 49.40 -15.36
C SER A 581 10.08 49.65 -16.49
N SER A 582 8.82 49.27 -16.29
CA SER A 582 7.72 49.33 -17.27
C SER A 582 6.75 50.51 -17.10
N GLY A 583 6.87 51.30 -16.02
CA GLY A 583 6.02 52.49 -15.80
C GLY A 583 4.56 52.19 -15.45
N GLN A 584 4.16 50.92 -15.26
CA GLN A 584 2.87 50.55 -14.69
C GLN A 584 2.99 50.38 -13.15
N PRO A 585 1.96 50.78 -12.38
CA PRO A 585 1.95 50.56 -10.94
C PRO A 585 1.79 49.07 -10.63
N ASP A 586 2.78 48.49 -9.96
CA ASP A 586 2.75 47.10 -9.53
C ASP A 586 2.67 47.01 -7.99
N GLN A 587 2.10 45.92 -7.48
CA GLN A 587 1.95 45.66 -6.05
C GLN A 587 2.91 44.55 -5.61
N ILE A 588 3.37 44.64 -4.36
CA ILE A 588 4.25 43.65 -3.75
C ILE A 588 3.39 42.48 -3.25
N SER A 589 3.67 41.26 -3.73
CA SER A 589 2.95 40.05 -3.32
C SER A 589 3.63 39.34 -2.14
N CYS A 590 4.96 39.20 -2.18
CA CYS A 590 5.76 38.54 -1.16
C CYS A 590 7.16 39.16 -1.06
N ILE A 591 7.80 39.01 0.11
CA ILE A 591 9.13 39.56 0.40
C ILE A 591 9.96 38.56 1.21
N HIS A 592 11.26 38.53 0.97
CA HIS A 592 12.19 37.72 1.75
C HIS A 592 13.53 38.43 1.95
N ALA A 593 13.99 38.51 3.19
CA ALA A 593 15.33 38.98 3.55
C ALA A 593 16.27 37.77 3.66
N ALA A 594 17.27 37.68 2.79
CA ALA A 594 18.15 36.53 2.73
C ALA A 594 19.01 36.40 4.00
N ARG A 595 19.24 35.16 4.46
CA ARG A 595 20.12 34.88 5.60
C ARG A 595 21.60 35.05 5.24
N ASP A 596 21.97 34.52 4.07
CA ASP A 596 23.30 34.64 3.50
C ASP A 596 23.18 34.69 1.96
N PRO A 597 23.63 35.77 1.28
CA PRO A 597 24.21 37.00 1.83
C PRO A 597 23.17 37.95 2.45
N GLN A 598 23.53 38.57 3.58
CA GLN A 598 22.61 39.39 4.39
C GLN A 598 22.14 40.70 3.74
N ASP A 599 22.85 41.22 2.73
CA ASP A 599 22.50 42.49 2.07
C ASP A 599 21.53 42.28 0.88
N LEU A 600 21.06 41.06 0.65
CA LEU A 600 20.18 40.71 -0.46
C LEU A 600 18.74 40.50 0.01
N GLY A 601 17.79 41.09 -0.71
CA GLY A 601 16.36 40.89 -0.55
C GLY A 601 15.72 40.37 -1.83
N VAL A 602 14.65 39.59 -1.69
CA VAL A 602 13.83 39.09 -2.80
C VAL A 602 12.44 39.69 -2.69
N ILE A 603 11.89 40.15 -3.81
CA ILE A 603 10.55 40.72 -3.90
C ILE A 603 9.77 40.04 -5.03
N GLY A 604 8.58 39.54 -4.71
CA GLY A 604 7.59 39.11 -5.69
C GLY A 604 6.62 40.23 -6.04
N TRP A 605 6.30 40.35 -7.31
CA TRP A 605 5.39 41.35 -7.86
C TRP A 605 4.08 40.71 -8.32
N TRP A 606 2.96 41.37 -8.02
CA TRP A 606 1.61 40.84 -8.28
C TRP A 606 1.22 40.94 -9.76
N SER A 607 1.09 42.16 -10.28
CA SER A 607 0.54 42.41 -11.62
C SER A 607 1.51 41.95 -12.70
N SER A 608 2.82 42.14 -12.53
CA SER A 608 3.81 41.65 -13.50
C SER A 608 4.13 40.16 -13.37
N GLY A 609 3.83 39.51 -12.24
CA GLY A 609 4.23 38.12 -11.99
C GLY A 609 5.75 37.93 -12.07
N ARG A 610 6.51 38.95 -11.67
CA ARG A 610 7.98 38.98 -11.76
C ARG A 610 8.59 38.85 -10.36
N ILE A 611 9.83 38.38 -10.29
CA ILE A 611 10.65 38.42 -9.08
C ILE A 611 11.80 39.37 -9.28
N SER A 612 12.19 40.11 -8.24
CA SER A 612 13.34 40.99 -8.28
C SER A 612 14.23 40.79 -7.08
N LEU A 613 15.52 40.60 -7.35
CA LEU A 613 16.59 40.62 -6.36
C LEU A 613 17.00 42.07 -6.14
N VAL A 614 17.03 42.50 -4.89
CA VAL A 614 17.21 43.90 -4.49
C VAL A 614 18.31 44.00 -3.45
N ASP A 615 19.16 45.02 -3.57
CA ASP A 615 20.11 45.37 -2.51
C ASP A 615 19.36 46.05 -1.35
N MET A 616 19.45 45.49 -0.15
CA MET A 616 18.75 45.96 1.05
C MET A 616 19.21 47.35 1.49
N ALA A 617 20.45 47.75 1.18
CA ALA A 617 20.97 49.06 1.56
C ALA A 617 20.51 50.20 0.62
N SER A 618 20.20 49.91 -0.65
CA SER A 618 19.78 50.93 -1.61
C SER A 618 18.34 50.78 -2.08
N LEU A 619 17.73 49.63 -1.82
CA LEU A 619 16.48 49.16 -2.42
C LEU A 619 16.50 49.29 -3.97
N ASN A 620 17.66 49.11 -4.61
CA ASN A 620 17.78 49.09 -6.06
C ASN A 620 17.71 47.65 -6.59
N PRO A 621 16.95 47.38 -7.67
CA PRO A 621 16.87 46.05 -8.26
C PRO A 621 18.19 45.71 -8.95
N ILE A 622 18.75 44.56 -8.61
CA ILE A 622 19.98 43.99 -9.19
C ILE A 622 19.63 43.12 -10.40
N HIS A 623 18.65 42.23 -10.23
CA HIS A 623 18.21 41.28 -11.24
C HIS A 623 16.69 41.10 -11.16
N GLY A 624 16.04 40.77 -12.27
CA GLY A 624 14.62 40.44 -12.26
C GLY A 624 14.25 39.43 -13.34
N GLU A 625 13.43 38.46 -12.96
CA GLU A 625 13.04 37.33 -13.79
C GLU A 625 11.51 37.16 -13.81
N SER A 626 10.95 36.92 -14.99
CA SER A 626 9.50 36.75 -15.18
C SER A 626 9.10 35.31 -14.91
N MET A 627 8.04 35.10 -14.13
CA MET A 627 7.51 33.76 -13.83
C MET A 627 6.47 33.28 -14.85
N ARG A 628 5.95 34.18 -15.71
CA ARG A 628 4.95 33.85 -16.73
C ARG A 628 5.53 32.87 -17.76
N GLN A 629 4.77 31.83 -18.08
CA GLN A 629 5.11 30.83 -19.11
C GLN A 629 4.67 31.29 -20.51
N THR A 630 3.51 31.94 -20.60
CA THR A 630 2.96 32.57 -21.81
C THR A 630 2.50 34.00 -21.50
N GLU A 631 2.40 34.87 -22.51
CA GLU A 631 1.98 36.27 -22.30
C GLU A 631 0.58 36.39 -21.64
N ASP A 632 -0.28 35.39 -21.87
CA ASP A 632 -1.64 35.28 -21.33
C ASP A 632 -1.73 34.59 -19.95
N SER A 633 -0.65 34.02 -19.44
CA SER A 633 -0.65 33.37 -18.11
C SER A 633 -0.57 34.39 -16.97
N SER A 634 -1.59 34.42 -16.11
CA SER A 634 -1.61 35.22 -14.88
C SER A 634 -1.13 34.37 -13.69
N THR A 635 0.17 34.19 -13.56
CA THR A 635 0.76 33.50 -12.39
C THR A 635 1.36 34.50 -11.42
N VAL A 636 0.96 34.43 -10.15
CA VAL A 636 1.39 35.35 -9.08
C VAL A 636 2.27 34.60 -8.08
N PRO A 637 3.48 35.10 -7.76
CA PRO A 637 4.29 34.54 -6.67
C PRO A 637 3.66 34.90 -5.31
N ARG A 638 3.42 33.90 -4.47
CA ARG A 638 2.77 34.04 -3.16
C ARG A 638 3.74 33.98 -1.98
N ASP A 639 4.83 33.23 -2.12
CA ASP A 639 5.87 33.16 -1.10
C ASP A 639 7.25 32.92 -1.75
N VAL A 640 8.31 33.34 -1.06
CA VAL A 640 9.70 33.27 -1.56
C VAL A 640 10.68 32.93 -0.43
N ALA A 641 11.64 32.07 -0.73
CA ALA A 641 12.72 31.73 0.19
C ALA A 641 14.06 31.66 -0.56
N LEU A 642 15.07 32.40 -0.09
CA LEU A 642 16.44 32.29 -0.59
C LEU A 642 17.30 31.59 0.45
N VAL A 643 17.67 30.35 0.17
CA VAL A 643 18.34 29.46 1.13
C VAL A 643 19.51 28.72 0.51
N GLN A 644 20.49 28.38 1.34
CA GLN A 644 21.61 27.53 0.94
C GLN A 644 21.20 26.06 1.17
N LEU A 645 20.70 25.39 0.12
CA LEU A 645 20.30 23.97 0.19
C LEU A 645 21.49 23.03 0.11
N HIS A 646 22.39 23.27 -0.86
CA HIS A 646 23.62 22.50 -1.01
C HIS A 646 24.73 23.05 -0.10
N PRO A 647 25.77 22.27 0.23
CA PRO A 647 26.98 22.82 0.82
C PRO A 647 27.54 23.96 -0.04
N PRO A 648 28.05 25.05 0.57
CA PRO A 648 28.50 26.25 -0.15
C PRO A 648 29.69 26.00 -1.09
N GLU A 649 30.40 24.88 -0.93
CA GLU A 649 31.47 24.44 -1.82
C GLU A 649 30.95 23.91 -3.16
N THR A 650 29.72 23.38 -3.19
CA THR A 650 29.12 22.69 -4.35
C THR A 650 28.31 23.64 -5.22
N SER A 651 27.46 24.48 -4.63
CA SER A 651 26.62 25.43 -5.38
C SER A 651 26.33 26.70 -4.58
N GLY A 652 25.89 27.75 -5.30
CA GLY A 652 25.37 28.96 -4.66
C GLY A 652 23.99 28.78 -4.03
N PRO A 653 23.43 29.86 -3.44
CA PRO A 653 22.11 29.86 -2.84
C PRO A 653 21.02 29.49 -3.84
N THR A 654 20.00 28.79 -3.37
CA THR A 654 18.81 28.41 -4.15
C THR A 654 17.65 29.32 -3.80
N LEU A 655 17.03 29.91 -4.83
CA LEU A 655 15.80 30.67 -4.73
C LEU A 655 14.62 29.75 -4.99
N LEU A 656 13.73 29.64 -4.01
CA LEU A 656 12.45 28.93 -4.09
C LEU A 656 11.33 29.95 -4.18
N VAL A 657 10.38 29.72 -5.08
CA VAL A 657 9.26 30.61 -5.35
C VAL A 657 7.98 29.78 -5.37
N ALA A 658 7.11 30.02 -4.41
CA ALA A 658 5.78 29.42 -4.40
C ALA A 658 4.81 30.27 -5.21
N MET A 659 4.14 29.65 -6.17
CA MET A 659 3.16 30.26 -7.05
C MET A 659 1.73 30.03 -6.53
N GLU A 660 0.77 30.81 -7.06
CA GLU A 660 -0.65 30.71 -6.70
C GLU A 660 -1.29 29.36 -7.03
N ASP A 661 -0.79 28.66 -8.05
CA ASP A 661 -1.30 27.38 -8.55
C ASP A 661 -0.69 26.14 -7.86
N GLY A 662 0.03 26.34 -6.75
CA GLY A 662 0.69 25.27 -6.00
C GLY A 662 2.00 24.76 -6.62
N ASN A 663 2.49 25.42 -7.68
CA ASN A 663 3.82 25.17 -8.21
C ASN A 663 4.91 25.86 -7.38
N VAL A 664 6.00 25.16 -7.15
CA VAL A 664 7.23 25.73 -6.60
C VAL A 664 8.29 25.77 -7.70
N VAL A 665 8.70 26.97 -8.06
CA VAL A 665 9.77 27.22 -9.03
C VAL A 665 11.07 27.43 -8.28
N THR A 666 12.12 26.77 -8.75
CA THR A 666 13.45 26.78 -8.14
C THR A 666 14.48 27.30 -9.10
N PHE A 667 15.40 28.12 -8.56
CA PHE A 667 16.49 28.71 -9.32
C PHE A 667 17.79 28.65 -8.52
N ASN A 668 18.90 28.49 -9.21
CA ASN A 668 20.24 28.63 -8.65
C ASN A 668 20.72 30.08 -8.82
N VAL A 669 21.13 30.70 -7.71
CA VAL A 669 21.63 32.09 -7.68
C VAL A 669 23.15 32.08 -7.57
N ALA A 670 23.81 32.66 -8.56
CA ALA A 670 25.26 32.77 -8.56
C ALA A 670 25.75 33.74 -7.47
N ILE A 671 26.76 33.31 -6.69
CA ILE A 671 27.37 34.12 -5.61
C ILE A 671 28.00 35.42 -6.17
N LYS A 672 28.52 35.37 -7.40
CA LYS A 672 29.10 36.52 -8.09
C LYS A 672 28.10 37.10 -9.08
N GLY A 673 27.63 38.33 -8.82
CA GLY A 673 26.73 39.06 -9.71
C GLY A 673 25.25 38.73 -9.58
N PHE A 674 24.87 37.78 -8.70
CA PHE A 674 23.48 37.42 -8.38
C PHE A 674 22.61 37.10 -9.61
N ALA A 675 23.22 36.48 -10.62
CA ALA A 675 22.48 35.98 -11.78
C ALA A 675 21.65 34.76 -11.37
N VAL A 676 20.41 34.70 -11.84
CA VAL A 676 19.48 33.60 -11.60
C VAL A 676 19.54 32.64 -12.80
N SER A 677 19.62 31.34 -12.54
CA SER A 677 19.78 30.31 -13.57
C SER A 677 19.17 28.98 -13.13
N GLY A 678 18.97 28.04 -14.06
CA GLY A 678 18.51 26.68 -13.71
C GLY A 678 17.07 26.61 -13.21
N ARG A 679 16.14 27.29 -13.91
CA ARG A 679 14.69 27.24 -13.65
C ARG A 679 14.19 25.79 -13.66
N LYS A 680 13.61 25.33 -12.57
CA LYS A 680 12.88 24.06 -12.48
C LYS A 680 11.55 24.28 -11.76
N SER A 681 10.46 23.72 -12.27
CA SER A 681 9.12 23.86 -11.68
C SER A 681 8.59 22.52 -11.21
N VAL A 682 8.13 22.43 -9.97
CA VAL A 682 7.56 21.21 -9.37
C VAL A 682 6.18 21.54 -8.77
N THR A 683 5.17 20.71 -9.05
CA THR A 683 3.84 20.87 -8.45
C THR A 683 3.78 20.14 -7.11
N LEU A 684 3.55 20.86 -6.00
CA LEU A 684 3.41 20.25 -4.67
C LEU A 684 1.95 20.09 -4.23
N GLY A 685 1.04 20.93 -4.73
CA GLY A 685 -0.37 20.91 -4.36
C GLY A 685 -1.23 21.73 -5.31
N SER A 686 -2.47 22.01 -4.92
CA SER A 686 -3.39 22.88 -5.65
C SER A 686 -3.48 24.28 -5.04
N CYS A 687 -3.25 24.40 -3.72
CA CYS A 687 -3.15 25.67 -3.01
C CYS A 687 -1.71 26.23 -3.01
N PRO A 688 -1.55 27.57 -2.87
CA PRO A 688 -0.24 28.20 -2.82
C PRO A 688 0.59 27.71 -1.63
N ALA A 689 1.83 27.31 -1.91
CA ALA A 689 2.76 26.84 -0.88
C ALA A 689 3.27 27.98 0.00
N ARG A 690 3.42 27.72 1.30
CA ARG A 690 4.21 28.57 2.21
C ARG A 690 5.52 27.88 2.53
N LEU A 691 6.61 28.64 2.50
CA LEU A 691 7.97 28.12 2.61
C LEU A 691 8.56 28.45 3.99
N HIS A 692 8.64 27.44 4.86
CA HIS A 692 9.21 27.57 6.20
C HIS A 692 10.66 27.09 6.21
N ILE A 693 11.58 27.94 6.66
CA ILE A 693 13.03 27.63 6.62
C ILE A 693 13.48 26.98 7.92
N LEU A 694 14.06 25.78 7.80
CA LEU A 694 14.63 24.98 8.88
C LEU A 694 16.17 24.98 8.76
N PRO A 695 16.88 25.87 9.50
CA PRO A 695 18.34 25.89 9.50
C PRO A 695 18.93 24.63 10.13
N GLN A 696 20.06 24.19 9.58
CA GLN A 696 20.92 23.16 10.18
C GLN A 696 22.24 23.77 10.68
N ASP A 697 22.95 23.03 11.53
CA ASP A 697 24.21 23.45 12.14
C ASP A 697 25.39 23.55 11.14
N ASP A 698 25.30 22.83 10.02
CA ASP A 698 26.31 22.78 8.95
C ASP A 698 26.27 24.00 8.01
N GLY A 699 25.33 24.92 8.22
CA GLY A 699 25.12 26.11 7.39
C GLY A 699 24.18 25.88 6.21
N THR A 700 23.67 24.66 6.02
CA THR A 700 22.59 24.37 5.06
C THR A 700 21.23 24.64 5.69
N CYS A 701 20.19 24.69 4.86
CA CYS A 701 18.81 24.88 5.31
C CYS A 701 17.89 23.92 4.57
N ASN A 702 17.06 23.20 5.30
CA ASN A 702 15.90 22.51 4.74
C ASN A 702 14.73 23.51 4.64
N VAL A 703 13.80 23.27 3.72
CA VAL A 703 12.61 24.09 3.58
C VAL A 703 11.39 23.20 3.65
N PHE A 704 10.50 23.49 4.61
CA PHE A 704 9.23 22.81 4.75
C PHE A 704 8.16 23.62 3.99
N ALA A 705 7.61 23.04 2.94
CA ALA A 705 6.55 23.64 2.13
C ALA A 705 5.18 23.15 2.63
N THR A 706 4.35 24.06 3.14
CA THR A 706 2.96 23.75 3.52
C THR A 706 2.00 24.09 2.39
N THR A 707 1.26 23.08 1.92
CA THR A 707 0.18 23.12 0.91
C THR A 707 -0.91 22.12 1.35
N ASP A 708 -1.81 21.74 0.45
CA ASP A 708 -2.71 20.58 0.63
C ASP A 708 -1.95 19.25 0.89
N HIS A 709 -0.67 19.19 0.51
CA HIS A 709 0.23 18.06 0.75
C HIS A 709 1.60 18.60 1.19
N ALA A 710 1.82 18.65 2.50
CA ALA A 710 3.09 19.14 3.05
C ALA A 710 4.29 18.37 2.49
N SER A 711 5.37 19.10 2.19
CA SER A 711 6.57 18.55 1.56
C SER A 711 7.84 19.14 2.17
N LEU A 712 8.81 18.30 2.48
CA LEU A 712 10.14 18.68 2.93
C LEU A 712 11.09 18.76 1.72
N ILE A 713 11.67 19.93 1.51
CA ILE A 713 12.65 20.23 0.47
C ILE A 713 14.04 20.26 1.12
N TYR A 714 14.93 19.39 0.68
CA TYR A 714 16.30 19.33 1.19
C TYR A 714 17.26 18.93 0.09
N SER A 715 18.56 19.11 0.33
CA SER A 715 19.58 18.58 -0.56
C SER A 715 20.12 17.24 -0.08
N SER A 716 20.27 16.30 -1.02
CA SER A 716 21.11 15.12 -0.85
C SER A 716 21.88 14.85 -2.14
N GLU A 717 23.14 14.43 -2.02
CA GLU A 717 24.00 14.03 -3.16
C GLU A 717 24.11 15.08 -4.29
N GLY A 718 24.09 16.37 -3.94
CA GLY A 718 24.17 17.46 -4.92
C GLY A 718 22.88 17.67 -5.74
N ARG A 719 21.76 17.07 -5.32
CA ARG A 719 20.42 17.27 -5.90
C ARG A 719 19.46 17.84 -4.86
N ILE A 720 18.40 18.50 -5.33
CA ILE A 720 17.29 18.99 -4.51
C ILE A 720 16.19 17.93 -4.57
N ILE A 721 15.74 17.49 -3.41
CA ILE A 721 14.74 16.43 -3.24
C ILE A 721 13.49 17.03 -2.60
N TYR A 722 12.32 16.58 -3.06
CA TYR A 722 11.01 17.00 -2.56
C TYR A 722 10.34 15.77 -1.96
N SER A 723 10.45 15.59 -0.66
CA SER A 723 9.83 14.44 0.01
C SER A 723 8.51 14.86 0.65
N ALA A 724 7.42 14.21 0.27
CA ALA A 724 6.14 14.45 0.91
C ALA A 724 6.20 14.02 2.39
N THR A 725 5.47 14.71 3.26
CA THR A 725 5.42 14.38 4.69
C THR A 725 4.07 13.78 5.07
N THR A 726 3.95 13.29 6.32
CA THR A 726 2.70 12.73 6.86
C THR A 726 1.71 13.80 7.34
N ALA A 727 2.12 15.06 7.47
CA ALA A 727 1.29 16.15 7.97
C ALA A 727 0.62 16.93 6.83
N ASP A 728 -0.34 16.29 6.13
CA ASP A 728 -1.07 16.92 5.01
C ASP A 728 -1.85 18.19 5.45
N ASP A 729 -2.20 18.35 6.73
CA ASP A 729 -2.97 19.49 7.29
C ASP A 729 -2.09 20.59 7.94
N ALA A 730 -0.77 20.56 7.73
CA ALA A 730 0.13 21.53 8.33
C ALA A 730 -0.02 22.93 7.69
N THR A 731 -0.20 23.97 8.50
CA THR A 731 -0.33 25.36 8.05
C THR A 731 0.97 26.16 8.22
N PHE A 732 1.59 26.09 9.40
CA PHE A 732 2.84 26.76 9.75
C PHE A 732 3.81 25.79 10.42
N VAL A 733 5.10 25.95 10.15
CA VAL A 733 6.16 25.13 10.76
C VAL A 733 7.29 26.03 11.23
N ALA A 734 7.82 25.75 12.43
CA ALA A 734 8.97 26.45 12.98
C ALA A 734 9.98 25.46 13.58
N PRO A 735 11.30 25.75 13.49
CA PRO A 735 12.33 24.91 14.10
C PRO A 735 12.28 25.04 15.62
N PHE A 736 12.30 23.93 16.35
CA PHE A 736 12.19 23.91 17.81
C PHE A 736 13.17 22.91 18.41
N ASN A 737 14.39 23.40 18.68
CA ASN A 737 15.42 22.61 19.34
C ASN A 737 15.52 23.03 20.81
N SER A 738 14.83 22.28 21.67
CA SER A 738 14.76 22.52 23.12
C SER A 738 15.45 21.40 23.90
N HIS A 739 15.67 21.61 25.21
CA HIS A 739 16.35 20.62 26.04
C HIS A 739 15.50 19.36 26.28
N ALA A 740 14.17 19.50 26.31
CA ALA A 740 13.23 18.39 26.44
C ALA A 740 12.92 17.71 25.10
N PHE A 741 12.91 18.50 24.02
CA PHE A 741 12.60 18.07 22.65
C PHE A 741 13.75 18.48 21.72
N PRO A 742 14.82 17.66 21.62
CA PRO A 742 15.95 17.94 20.74
C PRO A 742 15.58 17.65 19.29
N ASP A 743 16.12 18.47 18.37
CA ASP A 743 15.94 18.33 16.90
C ASP A 743 14.48 18.24 16.43
N SER A 744 13.54 18.79 17.21
CA SER A 744 12.13 18.80 16.87
C SER A 744 11.72 20.01 16.03
N ILE A 745 10.55 19.90 15.42
CA ILE A 745 9.83 21.00 14.79
C ILE A 745 8.50 21.19 15.50
N VAL A 746 8.00 22.42 15.53
CA VAL A 746 6.63 22.70 15.94
C VAL A 746 5.85 22.95 14.66
N LEU A 747 4.74 22.26 14.49
CA LEU A 747 3.81 22.46 13.39
C LEU A 747 2.46 22.89 13.94
N SER A 748 1.79 23.77 13.23
CA SER A 748 0.38 24.09 13.49
C SER A 748 -0.49 23.45 12.44
N THR A 749 -1.63 22.95 12.88
CA THR A 749 -2.78 22.62 12.02
C THR A 749 -3.87 23.66 12.24
N ASP A 750 -5.04 23.49 11.60
CA ASP A 750 -6.19 24.35 11.86
C ASP A 750 -6.80 24.15 13.25
N ASP A 751 -6.64 22.95 13.84
CA ASP A 751 -7.25 22.56 15.11
C ASP A 751 -6.29 22.64 16.31
N HIS A 752 -5.03 22.25 16.12
CA HIS A 752 -4.04 22.14 17.21
C HIS A 752 -2.60 22.39 16.76
N VAL A 753 -1.71 22.62 17.73
CA VAL A 753 -0.26 22.75 17.53
C VAL A 753 0.43 21.46 18.01
N ARG A 754 1.31 20.89 17.19
CA ARG A 754 2.04 19.66 17.50
C ARG A 754 3.54 19.90 17.54
N ILE A 755 4.21 19.15 18.41
CA ILE A 755 5.67 19.05 18.47
C ILE A 755 6.02 17.70 17.85
N CYS A 756 6.77 17.76 16.77
CA CYS A 756 7.06 16.59 15.96
C CYS A 756 8.56 16.43 15.79
N TYR A 757 9.02 15.18 15.82
CA TYR A 757 10.37 14.83 15.38
C TYR A 757 10.31 14.47 13.88
N VAL A 758 11.26 14.99 13.10
CA VAL A 758 11.37 14.68 11.67
C VAL A 758 12.25 13.44 11.52
N ASP A 759 11.65 12.34 11.08
CA ASP A 759 12.41 11.12 10.84
C ASP A 759 13.43 11.34 9.70
N LYS A 760 14.63 10.79 9.85
CA LYS A 760 15.67 10.80 8.81
C LYS A 760 15.45 9.67 7.81
N GLU A 761 14.74 8.62 8.21
CA GLU A 761 14.40 7.51 7.33
C GLU A 761 13.19 7.84 6.45
N ARG A 762 13.24 7.37 5.21
CA ARG A 762 12.12 7.51 4.28
C ARG A 762 11.15 6.35 4.50
N MET A 763 9.88 6.68 4.63
CA MET A 763 8.81 5.70 4.76
C MET A 763 7.84 5.82 3.58
N THR A 764 7.23 4.69 3.21
CA THR A 764 6.17 4.67 2.20
C THR A 764 4.87 5.20 2.80
N HIS A 765 4.38 6.32 2.27
CA HIS A 765 3.09 6.89 2.63
C HIS A 765 2.01 6.41 1.67
N VAL A 766 0.90 5.92 2.22
CA VAL A 766 -0.24 5.39 1.46
C VAL A 766 -1.47 6.27 1.69
N LYS A 767 -1.91 6.99 0.66
CA LYS A 767 -3.16 7.76 0.68
C LYS A 767 -4.25 7.00 -0.07
N ALA A 768 -5.33 6.63 0.62
CA ALA A 768 -6.45 5.89 0.06
C ALA A 768 -7.63 6.80 -0.32
N LEU A 769 -8.26 6.50 -1.47
CA LEU A 769 -9.57 6.99 -1.89
C LEU A 769 -10.53 5.78 -1.92
N THR A 770 -11.52 5.78 -1.03
CA THR A 770 -12.54 4.74 -1.02
C THR A 770 -13.46 4.89 -2.22
N VAL A 771 -13.43 3.91 -3.14
CA VAL A 771 -14.28 3.90 -4.33
C VAL A 771 -15.59 3.16 -4.04
N SER A 772 -15.51 2.14 -3.17
CA SER A 772 -16.56 1.16 -2.86
C SER A 772 -16.96 0.25 -4.02
N GLU A 773 -16.02 0.07 -4.96
CA GLU A 773 -16.15 -0.78 -6.13
C GLU A 773 -14.77 -1.35 -6.48
N THR A 774 -14.71 -2.55 -7.04
CA THR A 774 -13.44 -3.15 -7.50
C THR A 774 -12.85 -2.28 -8.60
N VAL A 775 -11.71 -1.64 -8.34
CA VAL A 775 -10.95 -0.91 -9.36
C VAL A 775 -10.11 -1.91 -10.15
N ARG A 776 -10.61 -2.35 -11.31
CA ARG A 776 -10.00 -3.41 -12.11
C ARG A 776 -8.86 -2.92 -12.99
N ARG A 777 -8.96 -1.70 -13.51
CA ARG A 777 -7.96 -1.10 -14.41
C ARG A 777 -7.76 0.38 -14.14
N VAL A 778 -6.52 0.85 -14.26
CA VAL A 778 -6.13 2.24 -13.99
C VAL A 778 -5.24 2.75 -15.12
N ALA A 779 -5.58 3.90 -15.71
CA ALA A 779 -4.74 4.58 -16.69
C ALA A 779 -4.57 6.05 -16.34
N TYR A 780 -3.34 6.55 -16.36
CA TYR A 780 -3.02 7.96 -16.11
C TYR A 780 -2.94 8.74 -17.41
N SER A 781 -3.50 9.96 -17.42
CA SER A 781 -3.45 10.89 -18.55
C SER A 781 -2.80 12.21 -18.11
N PRO A 782 -1.52 12.46 -18.48
CA PRO A 782 -0.80 13.66 -18.08
C PRO A 782 -1.43 14.97 -18.60
N GLY A 783 -1.92 14.98 -19.85
CA GLY A 783 -2.54 16.18 -20.44
C GLY A 783 -3.87 16.55 -19.79
N LEU A 784 -4.69 15.56 -19.44
CA LEU A 784 -5.95 15.76 -18.70
C LEU A 784 -5.78 15.91 -17.19
N LYS A 785 -4.58 15.61 -16.64
CA LYS A 785 -4.29 15.63 -15.20
C LYS A 785 -5.28 14.79 -14.39
N ALA A 786 -5.62 13.61 -14.91
CA ALA A 786 -6.63 12.74 -14.32
C ALA A 786 -6.33 11.26 -14.59
N PHE A 787 -6.85 10.40 -13.72
CA PHE A 787 -6.85 8.95 -13.87
C PHE A 787 -8.19 8.48 -14.44
N GLY A 788 -8.16 7.67 -15.49
CA GLY A 788 -9.29 6.89 -15.96
C GLY A 788 -9.31 5.52 -15.29
N ILE A 789 -10.38 5.20 -14.57
CA ILE A 789 -10.51 3.94 -13.82
C ILE A 789 -11.71 3.12 -14.31
N GLY A 790 -11.48 1.82 -14.53
CA GLY A 790 -12.54 0.84 -14.82
C GLY A 790 -12.96 0.13 -13.53
N CYS A 791 -14.24 0.27 -13.15
CA CYS A 791 -14.77 -0.20 -11.88
C CYS A 791 -15.85 -1.28 -12.07
N ILE A 792 -15.90 -2.25 -11.15
CA ILE A 792 -16.96 -3.26 -11.06
C ILE A 792 -17.58 -3.18 -9.67
N LYS A 793 -18.90 -3.00 -9.63
CA LYS A 793 -19.69 -2.95 -8.41
C LYS A 793 -20.56 -4.20 -8.32
N LYS A 794 -20.54 -4.88 -7.18
CA LYS A 794 -21.41 -6.01 -6.84
C LYS A 794 -22.29 -5.58 -5.68
N GLU A 795 -23.61 -5.60 -5.85
CA GLU A 795 -24.58 -5.25 -4.81
C GLU A 795 -25.72 -6.26 -4.75
N LEU A 796 -26.23 -6.49 -3.54
CA LEU A 796 -27.48 -7.23 -3.32
C LEU A 796 -28.65 -6.26 -3.40
N VAL A 797 -29.50 -6.40 -4.41
CA VAL A 797 -30.75 -5.66 -4.55
C VAL A 797 -31.90 -6.65 -4.49
N ALA A 798 -32.77 -6.53 -3.48
CA ALA A 798 -33.89 -7.46 -3.26
C ALA A 798 -33.48 -8.95 -3.23
N ASN A 799 -32.32 -9.26 -2.63
CA ASN A 799 -31.70 -10.59 -2.56
C ASN A 799 -31.23 -11.18 -3.90
N GLU A 800 -31.11 -10.35 -4.94
CA GLU A 800 -30.46 -10.71 -6.20
C GLU A 800 -29.12 -9.98 -6.33
N GLU A 801 -28.08 -10.70 -6.76
CA GLU A 801 -26.77 -10.11 -7.02
C GLU A 801 -26.81 -9.32 -8.34
N VAL A 802 -26.69 -8.01 -8.25
CA VAL A 802 -26.60 -7.12 -9.42
C VAL A 802 -25.15 -6.65 -9.56
N ILE A 803 -24.55 -6.95 -10.70
CA ILE A 803 -23.20 -6.50 -11.04
C ILE A 803 -23.32 -5.37 -12.06
N THR A 804 -22.68 -4.23 -11.78
CA THR A 804 -22.63 -3.08 -12.69
C THR A 804 -21.18 -2.68 -12.94
N SER A 805 -20.86 -2.32 -14.19
CA SER A 805 -19.52 -1.88 -14.58
C SER A 805 -19.55 -0.43 -15.04
N THR A 806 -18.57 0.36 -14.58
CA THR A 806 -18.50 1.79 -14.88
C THR A 806 -17.08 2.22 -15.21
N PHE A 807 -16.95 3.28 -16.00
CA PHE A 807 -15.69 3.99 -16.23
C PHE A 807 -15.78 5.39 -15.59
N LYS A 808 -14.78 5.76 -14.79
CA LYS A 808 -14.79 7.00 -13.98
C LYS A 808 -13.48 7.76 -14.14
N LEU A 809 -13.54 9.08 -13.91
CA LEU A 809 -12.37 9.93 -13.81
C LEU A 809 -12.07 10.27 -12.36
N VAL A 810 -10.79 10.32 -12.01
CA VAL A 810 -10.31 10.72 -10.69
C VAL A 810 -9.23 11.78 -10.87
N ASP A 811 -9.32 12.85 -10.07
CA ASP A 811 -8.31 13.92 -10.06
C ASP A 811 -6.95 13.42 -9.57
N GLU A 812 -5.88 13.99 -10.09
CA GLU A 812 -4.53 13.58 -9.72
C GLU A 812 -4.05 14.13 -8.35
N ILE A 813 -4.44 15.36 -7.98
CA ILE A 813 -3.95 16.07 -6.78
C ILE A 813 -4.93 15.89 -5.62
N LEU A 814 -6.20 16.24 -5.86
CA LEU A 814 -7.27 16.14 -4.86
C LEU A 814 -7.67 14.68 -4.60
N PHE A 815 -7.34 13.79 -5.54
CA PHE A 815 -7.62 12.36 -5.44
C PHE A 815 -9.12 12.11 -5.16
N SER A 816 -9.97 12.81 -5.93
CA SER A 816 -11.43 12.80 -5.80
C SER A 816 -12.08 12.47 -7.15
N LYS A 817 -13.30 11.89 -7.11
CA LYS A 817 -14.06 11.50 -8.30
C LYS A 817 -14.49 12.76 -9.07
N GLN A 818 -14.32 12.76 -10.40
CA GLN A 818 -14.66 13.86 -11.29
C GLN A 818 -15.69 13.44 -12.34
N GLY A 819 -16.61 14.35 -12.65
CA GLY A 819 -17.67 14.13 -13.63
C GLY A 819 -18.64 13.02 -13.21
N ASP A 820 -19.59 12.72 -14.10
CA ASP A 820 -20.51 11.60 -13.91
C ASP A 820 -19.88 10.30 -14.45
N PRO A 821 -20.12 9.15 -13.80
CA PRO A 821 -19.60 7.87 -14.25
C PRO A 821 -20.23 7.44 -15.59
N PHE A 822 -19.40 6.93 -16.49
CA PHE A 822 -19.88 6.32 -17.74
C PHE A 822 -20.27 4.86 -17.49
N VAL A 823 -21.57 4.56 -17.51
CA VAL A 823 -22.11 3.22 -17.24
C VAL A 823 -22.07 2.34 -18.50
N LEU A 824 -21.60 1.09 -18.35
CA LEU A 824 -21.45 0.13 -19.45
C LEU A 824 -22.67 -0.80 -19.56
N ASP A 825 -23.75 -0.32 -20.20
CA ASP A 825 -25.02 -1.07 -20.31
C ASP A 825 -25.44 -1.43 -21.76
N ALA A 826 -24.49 -1.79 -22.63
CA ALA A 826 -24.81 -1.94 -24.06
C ALA A 826 -25.48 -3.26 -24.46
N SER A 827 -25.72 -4.17 -23.52
CA SER A 827 -26.20 -5.53 -23.79
C SER A 827 -27.10 -6.05 -22.65
N PRO A 828 -28.01 -7.01 -22.91
CA PRO A 828 -28.80 -7.65 -21.85
C PRO A 828 -27.97 -8.58 -20.95
N SER A 829 -26.72 -8.87 -21.33
CA SER A 829 -25.77 -9.62 -20.53
C SER A 829 -24.71 -8.72 -19.90
N LEU A 830 -24.10 -9.20 -18.82
CA LEU A 830 -23.19 -8.46 -17.96
C LEU A 830 -21.96 -8.00 -18.75
N GLU A 831 -21.80 -6.68 -18.92
CA GLU A 831 -20.61 -6.09 -19.53
C GLU A 831 -19.57 -5.78 -18.45
N VAL A 832 -18.32 -6.24 -18.65
CA VAL A 832 -17.20 -6.03 -17.72
C VAL A 832 -16.04 -5.33 -18.42
N THR A 833 -15.41 -4.38 -17.73
CA THR A 833 -14.19 -3.71 -18.17
C THR A 833 -12.98 -4.63 -17.98
N GLU A 834 -12.29 -4.97 -19.08
CA GLU A 834 -11.14 -5.88 -19.04
C GLU A 834 -9.80 -5.14 -19.17
N CYS A 835 -9.75 -4.08 -19.97
CA CYS A 835 -8.55 -3.25 -20.16
C CYS A 835 -8.91 -1.78 -20.37
N VAL A 836 -8.03 -0.90 -19.89
CA VAL A 836 -8.09 0.54 -20.10
C VAL A 836 -6.69 1.00 -20.47
N VAL A 837 -6.55 1.72 -21.58
CA VAL A 837 -5.28 2.29 -22.04
C VAL A 837 -5.49 3.74 -22.42
N ARG A 838 -4.53 4.60 -22.06
CA ARG A 838 -4.44 5.97 -22.56
C ARG A 838 -3.61 5.97 -23.84
N ALA A 839 -4.06 6.71 -24.85
CA ALA A 839 -3.25 6.99 -26.04
C ALA A 839 -3.48 8.40 -26.58
N GLU A 840 -2.45 8.97 -27.21
CA GLU A 840 -2.59 10.13 -28.08
C GLU A 840 -3.00 9.65 -29.46
N LEU A 841 -4.23 9.95 -29.85
CA LEU A 841 -4.77 9.63 -31.17
C LEU A 841 -4.91 10.90 -31.99
N THR A 842 -4.76 10.80 -33.31
CA THR A 842 -4.98 11.95 -34.19
C THR A 842 -6.45 12.36 -34.21
N ASP A 843 -6.71 13.63 -33.89
CA ASP A 843 -8.02 14.25 -33.99
C ASP A 843 -8.35 14.62 -35.45
N VAL A 844 -9.56 15.11 -35.71
CA VAL A 844 -10.05 15.54 -37.04
C VAL A 844 -9.11 16.56 -37.69
N ASN A 845 -8.45 17.38 -36.89
CA ASN A 845 -7.51 18.41 -37.34
C ASN A 845 -6.08 17.89 -37.54
N GLY A 846 -5.83 16.60 -37.34
CA GLY A 846 -4.51 15.97 -37.40
C GLY A 846 -3.62 16.27 -36.18
N ASN A 847 -4.17 16.88 -35.13
CA ASN A 847 -3.46 17.13 -33.88
C ASN A 847 -3.54 15.90 -32.97
N PRO A 848 -2.49 15.55 -32.22
CA PRO A 848 -2.56 14.52 -31.20
C PRO A 848 -3.49 14.97 -30.08
N ALA A 849 -4.42 14.11 -29.70
CA ALA A 849 -5.35 14.35 -28.61
C ALA A 849 -5.43 13.13 -27.70
N GLU A 850 -5.36 13.34 -26.39
CA GLU A 850 -5.43 12.25 -25.41
C GLU A 850 -6.84 11.63 -25.42
N ARG A 851 -6.90 10.30 -25.50
CA ARG A 851 -8.11 9.49 -25.49
C ARG A 851 -7.93 8.28 -24.58
N PHE A 852 -9.03 7.86 -23.96
CA PHE A 852 -9.09 6.59 -23.23
C PHE A 852 -9.70 5.51 -24.13
N ILE A 853 -9.00 4.39 -24.27
CA ILE A 853 -9.48 3.22 -25.01
C ILE A 853 -9.83 2.14 -23.99
N VAL A 854 -11.08 1.68 -24.03
CA VAL A 854 -11.61 0.69 -23.08
C VAL A 854 -12.01 -0.56 -23.84
N GLY A 855 -11.46 -1.71 -23.44
CA GLY A 855 -11.85 -3.03 -23.92
C GLY A 855 -12.76 -3.72 -22.91
N THR A 856 -13.87 -4.27 -23.40
CA THR A 856 -14.88 -4.92 -22.55
C THR A 856 -15.19 -6.34 -23.01
N SER A 857 -15.77 -7.12 -22.11
CA SER A 857 -16.30 -8.46 -22.36
C SER A 857 -17.76 -8.57 -21.93
N PHE A 858 -18.55 -9.34 -22.67
CA PHE A 858 -19.91 -9.71 -22.30
C PHE A 858 -19.90 -11.12 -21.67
N ILE A 859 -20.26 -11.19 -20.39
CA ILE A 859 -20.36 -12.43 -19.64
C ILE A 859 -21.82 -12.90 -19.71
N ASN A 860 -22.02 -14.12 -20.19
CA ASN A 860 -23.34 -14.77 -20.20
C ASN A 860 -23.32 -15.88 -19.15
N ASP A 861 -24.29 -15.89 -18.23
CA ASP A 861 -24.36 -16.85 -17.11
C ASP A 861 -24.79 -18.28 -17.52
N GLY A 862 -24.60 -18.66 -18.79
CA GLY A 862 -24.91 -19.98 -19.33
C GLY A 862 -26.41 -20.34 -19.39
N GLN A 863 -27.27 -19.69 -18.60
CA GLN A 863 -28.71 -19.93 -18.54
C GLN A 863 -29.48 -19.30 -19.71
N VAL A 864 -28.91 -18.27 -20.34
CA VAL A 864 -29.51 -17.55 -21.48
C VAL A 864 -28.73 -17.86 -22.75
N GLN A 865 -29.41 -18.32 -23.80
CA GLN A 865 -28.78 -18.46 -25.12
C GLN A 865 -28.20 -17.10 -25.54
N PRO A 866 -26.95 -17.04 -26.05
CA PRO A 866 -26.33 -15.78 -26.43
C PRO A 866 -27.20 -15.06 -27.46
N VAL A 867 -27.73 -13.89 -27.09
CA VAL A 867 -28.61 -13.08 -27.95
C VAL A 867 -27.84 -12.53 -29.16
N SER A 868 -26.50 -12.53 -29.12
CA SER A 868 -25.64 -12.09 -30.22
C SER A 868 -24.33 -12.86 -30.29
N ASP A 869 -23.73 -12.96 -31.49
CA ASP A 869 -22.40 -13.53 -31.74
C ASP A 869 -21.24 -12.69 -31.12
N PHE A 870 -21.54 -11.57 -30.47
CA PHE A 870 -20.54 -10.68 -29.91
C PHE A 870 -20.26 -11.02 -28.44
N GLN A 871 -18.97 -11.08 -28.07
CA GLN A 871 -18.51 -11.41 -26.72
C GLN A 871 -17.76 -10.25 -26.04
N GLY A 872 -17.72 -9.08 -26.68
CA GLY A 872 -17.08 -7.88 -26.14
C GLY A 872 -17.14 -6.69 -27.09
N ARG A 873 -16.59 -5.54 -26.70
CA ARG A 873 -16.43 -4.36 -27.56
C ARG A 873 -15.20 -3.54 -27.19
N ILE A 874 -14.81 -2.64 -28.10
CA ILE A 874 -13.81 -1.59 -27.85
C ILE A 874 -14.53 -0.24 -27.89
N LEU A 875 -14.23 0.60 -26.91
CA LEU A 875 -14.71 1.97 -26.78
C LEU A 875 -13.53 2.93 -26.88
N VAL A 876 -13.75 4.06 -27.55
CA VAL A 876 -12.84 5.21 -27.48
C VAL A 876 -13.62 6.35 -26.84
N LEU A 877 -13.13 6.81 -25.70
CA LEU A 877 -13.74 7.83 -24.85
C LEU A 877 -12.89 9.10 -24.90
N GLY A 878 -13.58 10.24 -25.07
CA GLY A 878 -13.03 11.57 -24.91
C GLY A 878 -13.48 12.19 -23.58
N VAL A 879 -12.73 13.19 -23.13
CA VAL A 879 -13.07 14.01 -21.96
C VAL A 879 -13.24 15.44 -22.44
N ASP A 880 -14.33 16.09 -22.02
CA ASP A 880 -14.60 17.49 -22.35
C ASP A 880 -13.96 18.46 -21.34
N GLU A 881 -14.09 19.77 -21.59
CA GLU A 881 -13.57 20.82 -20.69
C GLU A 881 -14.21 20.81 -19.29
N ASN A 882 -15.44 20.27 -19.18
CA ASN A 882 -16.16 20.11 -17.91
C ASN A 882 -15.80 18.81 -17.19
N ARG A 883 -14.79 18.07 -17.67
CA ARG A 883 -14.37 16.76 -17.18
C ARG A 883 -15.47 15.70 -17.24
N GLN A 884 -16.38 15.82 -18.19
CA GLN A 884 -17.39 14.82 -18.51
C GLN A 884 -16.90 13.88 -19.62
N ILE A 885 -17.28 12.61 -19.47
CA ILE A 885 -16.83 11.54 -20.35
C ILE A 885 -17.86 11.38 -21.48
N TYR A 886 -17.40 11.41 -22.73
CA TYR A 886 -18.24 11.14 -23.89
C TYR A 886 -17.67 10.04 -24.78
N GLN A 887 -18.55 9.28 -25.41
CA GLN A 887 -18.16 8.19 -26.30
C GLN A 887 -17.96 8.68 -27.73
N ILE A 888 -16.76 8.50 -28.29
CA ILE A 888 -16.44 8.81 -29.69
C ILE A 888 -16.79 7.62 -30.60
N MET A 889 -16.52 6.40 -30.14
CA MET A 889 -16.70 5.20 -30.98
C MET A 889 -16.99 3.98 -30.11
N SER A 890 -17.83 3.08 -30.64
CA SER A 890 -18.07 1.75 -30.07
C SER A 890 -18.05 0.68 -31.16
N ARG A 891 -17.16 -0.31 -31.03
CA ARG A 891 -17.04 -1.43 -31.98
C ARG A 891 -17.25 -2.76 -31.27
N LYS A 892 -18.32 -3.47 -31.63
CA LYS A 892 -18.57 -4.84 -31.15
C LYS A 892 -17.59 -5.85 -31.77
N LEU A 893 -17.15 -6.79 -30.95
CA LEU A 893 -16.15 -7.82 -31.27
C LEU A 893 -16.72 -9.21 -31.04
N LYS A 894 -16.26 -10.18 -31.84
CA LYS A 894 -16.66 -11.59 -31.73
C LYS A 894 -16.03 -12.33 -30.56
N GLY A 895 -15.07 -11.70 -29.87
CA GLY A 895 -14.37 -12.22 -28.71
C GLY A 895 -14.25 -11.13 -27.64
N PRO A 896 -14.03 -11.50 -26.37
CA PRO A 896 -13.71 -10.56 -25.30
C PRO A 896 -12.38 -9.84 -25.60
N CYS A 897 -12.31 -8.54 -25.31
CA CYS A 897 -11.09 -7.75 -25.48
C CYS A 897 -10.33 -7.67 -24.15
N ARG A 898 -9.34 -8.54 -23.94
CA ARG A 898 -8.64 -8.65 -22.65
C ARG A 898 -7.49 -7.68 -22.47
N CYS A 899 -6.72 -7.48 -23.52
CA CYS A 899 -5.56 -6.59 -23.52
C CYS A 899 -5.59 -5.67 -24.73
N LEU A 900 -5.06 -4.48 -24.54
CA LEU A 900 -4.96 -3.42 -25.54
C LEU A 900 -3.54 -2.85 -25.48
N GLY A 901 -3.02 -2.47 -26.64
CA GLY A 901 -1.82 -1.64 -26.74
C GLY A 901 -1.91 -0.74 -27.96
N VAL A 902 -1.21 0.38 -27.91
CA VAL A 902 -1.32 1.42 -28.93
C VAL A 902 0.07 1.85 -29.35
N VAL A 903 0.26 1.96 -30.66
CA VAL A 903 1.44 2.58 -31.29
C VAL A 903 0.92 3.51 -32.37
N ASP A 904 1.22 4.80 -32.22
CA ASP A 904 0.67 5.85 -33.09
C ASP A 904 -0.87 5.73 -33.20
N ASP A 905 -1.41 5.75 -34.42
CA ASP A 905 -2.85 5.54 -34.68
C ASP A 905 -3.26 4.06 -34.77
N TYR A 906 -2.35 3.13 -34.47
CA TYR A 906 -2.62 1.69 -34.51
C TYR A 906 -2.93 1.14 -33.12
N VAL A 907 -4.14 0.60 -32.99
CA VAL A 907 -4.63 -0.05 -31.77
C VAL A 907 -4.60 -1.56 -31.96
N PHE A 908 -3.83 -2.24 -31.13
CA PHE A 908 -3.74 -3.70 -31.09
C PHE A 908 -4.65 -4.22 -29.99
N ALA A 909 -5.57 -5.11 -30.35
CA ALA A 909 -6.51 -5.72 -29.42
C ALA A 909 -6.28 -7.24 -29.34
N GLY A 910 -6.01 -7.73 -28.13
CA GLY A 910 -5.99 -9.14 -27.80
C GLY A 910 -7.41 -9.65 -27.58
N LEU A 911 -7.90 -10.44 -28.55
CA LEU A 911 -9.16 -11.17 -28.46
C LEU A 911 -8.91 -12.60 -27.99
N ALA A 912 -9.96 -13.39 -27.77
CA ALA A 912 -9.85 -14.77 -27.28
C ALA A 912 -8.77 -15.67 -27.93
N LYS A 913 -8.58 -15.65 -29.26
CA LYS A 913 -7.57 -16.49 -29.96
C LYS A 913 -6.76 -15.73 -30.99
N SER A 914 -6.84 -14.41 -30.98
CA SER A 914 -6.24 -13.60 -32.04
C SER A 914 -5.91 -12.20 -31.56
N VAL A 915 -4.77 -11.70 -31.98
CA VAL A 915 -4.40 -10.29 -31.84
C VAL A 915 -4.75 -9.57 -33.14
N VAL A 916 -5.52 -8.50 -33.05
CA VAL A 916 -6.01 -7.75 -34.22
C VAL A 916 -5.47 -6.32 -34.17
N ALA A 917 -4.86 -5.88 -35.27
CA ALA A 917 -4.44 -4.50 -35.46
C ALA A 917 -5.56 -3.69 -36.14
N TYR A 918 -5.97 -2.61 -35.48
CA TYR A 918 -6.92 -1.62 -35.97
C TYR A 918 -6.23 -0.29 -36.22
N GLN A 919 -6.57 0.38 -37.32
CA GLN A 919 -6.25 1.80 -37.50
C GLN A 919 -7.42 2.62 -36.96
N PHE A 920 -7.15 3.55 -36.08
CA PHE A 920 -8.11 4.58 -35.69
C PHE A 920 -8.16 5.67 -36.75
N VAL A 921 -9.37 6.07 -37.16
CA VAL A 921 -9.59 7.26 -37.97
C VAL A 921 -10.73 8.04 -37.34
N GLN A 922 -10.46 9.26 -36.90
CA GLN A 922 -11.49 10.13 -36.37
C GLN A 922 -12.18 10.87 -37.53
N GLU A 923 -13.50 10.71 -37.65
CA GLU A 923 -14.29 11.30 -38.75
C GLU A 923 -14.88 12.66 -38.32
N THR A 924 -15.33 12.77 -37.07
CA THR A 924 -15.82 14.02 -36.46
C THR A 924 -15.34 14.13 -35.01
N SER A 925 -15.59 15.26 -34.33
CA SER A 925 -15.22 15.45 -32.91
C SER A 925 -15.84 14.41 -31.97
N THR A 926 -16.95 13.78 -32.37
CA THR A 926 -17.67 12.79 -31.56
C THR A 926 -17.89 11.45 -32.27
N SER A 927 -17.31 11.26 -33.46
CA SER A 927 -17.40 9.99 -34.19
C SER A 927 -16.06 9.57 -34.78
N GLY A 928 -15.69 8.32 -34.58
CA GLY A 928 -14.54 7.69 -35.22
C GLY A 928 -14.87 6.30 -35.75
N SER A 929 -14.00 5.75 -36.59
CA SER A 929 -14.12 4.39 -37.10
C SER A 929 -12.80 3.63 -36.95
N PHE A 930 -12.90 2.35 -36.66
CA PHE A 930 -11.75 1.44 -36.67
C PHE A 930 -11.69 0.68 -37.99
N LYS A 931 -10.54 0.71 -38.67
CA LYS A 931 -10.29 -0.12 -39.84
C LYS A 931 -9.42 -1.32 -39.44
N LYS A 932 -9.90 -2.54 -39.65
CA LYS A 932 -9.09 -3.75 -39.40
C LYS A 932 -8.02 -3.86 -40.47
N ILE A 933 -6.75 -3.92 -40.08
CA ILE A 933 -5.62 -4.01 -41.01
C ILE A 933 -5.06 -5.43 -41.06
N ALA A 934 -4.64 -5.96 -39.91
CA ALA A 934 -3.99 -7.25 -39.79
C ALA A 934 -4.56 -8.05 -38.61
N SER A 935 -4.37 -9.35 -38.64
CA SER A 935 -4.67 -10.22 -37.51
C SER A 935 -3.68 -11.36 -37.43
N TYR A 936 -3.19 -11.63 -36.22
CA TYR A 936 -2.37 -12.77 -35.86
C TYR A 936 -3.20 -13.73 -35.00
N ARG A 937 -2.96 -15.04 -35.14
CA ARG A 937 -3.65 -16.07 -34.36
C ARG A 937 -2.70 -16.58 -33.29
N SER A 938 -3.04 -16.36 -32.03
CA SER A 938 -2.29 -16.87 -30.87
C SER A 938 -2.50 -18.38 -30.70
N ALA A 939 -1.61 -19.01 -29.94
CA ALA A 939 -1.69 -20.44 -29.62
C ALA A 939 -2.90 -20.74 -28.70
N GLY A 940 -3.10 -19.92 -27.68
CA GLY A 940 -4.20 -19.98 -26.72
C GLY A 940 -4.87 -18.61 -26.56
N TYR A 941 -4.96 -18.16 -25.31
CA TYR A 941 -5.70 -16.96 -24.93
C TYR A 941 -4.74 -15.83 -24.52
N PRO A 942 -4.64 -14.73 -25.28
CA PRO A 942 -3.79 -13.61 -24.88
C PRO A 942 -4.35 -12.95 -23.62
N VAL A 943 -3.50 -12.82 -22.60
CA VAL A 943 -3.84 -12.24 -21.29
C VAL A 943 -3.38 -10.80 -21.21
N ASP A 944 -2.13 -10.55 -21.59
CA ASP A 944 -1.48 -9.25 -21.55
C ASP A 944 -0.67 -9.01 -22.82
N LEU A 945 -0.40 -7.74 -23.12
CA LEU A 945 0.42 -7.36 -24.26
C LEU A 945 1.23 -6.12 -23.93
N ASP A 946 2.47 -6.07 -24.41
CA ASP A 946 3.30 -4.89 -24.36
C ASP A 946 3.99 -4.66 -25.72
N ILE A 947 4.27 -3.40 -26.05
CA ILE A 947 4.72 -3.01 -27.39
C ILE A 947 5.97 -2.13 -27.31
N ASN A 948 7.01 -2.55 -28.03
CA ASN A 948 8.21 -1.74 -28.23
C ASN A 948 8.45 -1.52 -29.72
N GLY A 949 8.22 -0.29 -30.19
CA GLY A 949 8.30 0.06 -31.60
C GLY A 949 7.38 -0.83 -32.45
N ASN A 950 7.96 -1.68 -33.30
CA ASN A 950 7.22 -2.60 -34.17
C ASN A 950 7.08 -4.02 -33.59
N THR A 951 7.71 -4.32 -32.45
CA THR A 951 7.68 -5.66 -31.85
C THR A 951 6.66 -5.69 -30.72
N LEU A 952 5.73 -6.64 -30.80
CA LEU A 952 4.69 -6.88 -29.80
C LEU A 952 5.03 -8.14 -29.01
N GLY A 953 5.16 -8.01 -27.70
CA GLY A 953 5.19 -9.13 -26.78
C GLY A 953 3.76 -9.53 -26.43
N VAL A 954 3.32 -10.71 -26.87
CA VAL A 954 1.99 -11.25 -26.58
C VAL A 954 2.14 -12.40 -25.61
N VAL A 955 1.60 -12.23 -24.40
CA VAL A 955 1.57 -13.29 -23.41
C VAL A 955 0.27 -14.07 -23.48
N ASP A 956 0.40 -15.38 -23.56
CA ASP A 956 -0.70 -16.33 -23.58
C ASP A 956 -0.92 -16.94 -22.19
N LEU A 957 -2.17 -17.25 -21.86
CA LEU A 957 -2.56 -17.84 -20.58
C LEU A 957 -1.83 -19.15 -20.26
N MET A 958 -1.45 -19.95 -21.26
CA MET A 958 -0.80 -21.24 -21.03
C MET A 958 0.49 -21.45 -21.85
N GLN A 959 0.83 -20.50 -22.74
CA GLN A 959 1.88 -20.67 -23.75
C GLN A 959 2.95 -19.57 -23.68
N SER A 960 3.22 -19.05 -22.47
CA SER A 960 4.26 -18.06 -22.18
C SER A 960 4.26 -16.90 -23.20
N LEU A 961 5.44 -16.38 -23.58
CA LEU A 961 5.61 -15.22 -24.46
C LEU A 961 5.77 -15.61 -25.94
N SER A 962 5.04 -14.92 -26.82
CA SER A 962 5.27 -14.90 -28.27
C SER A 962 5.57 -13.47 -28.74
N LEU A 963 6.65 -13.28 -29.49
CA LEU A 963 7.01 -12.01 -30.11
C LEU A 963 6.43 -11.94 -31.54
N VAL A 964 5.66 -10.90 -31.80
CA VAL A 964 5.00 -10.64 -33.08
C VAL A 964 5.47 -9.31 -33.62
N GLU A 965 6.03 -9.30 -34.82
CA GLU A 965 6.44 -8.07 -35.49
C GLU A 965 5.31 -7.52 -36.37
N PHE A 966 5.05 -6.22 -36.22
CA PHE A 966 4.12 -5.46 -37.03
C PHE A 966 4.84 -4.74 -38.16
N THR A 967 4.54 -5.12 -39.39
CA THR A 967 4.98 -4.38 -40.57
C THR A 967 3.85 -3.46 -41.04
N PRO A 968 4.00 -2.11 -40.93
CA PRO A 968 2.98 -1.18 -41.38
C PRO A 968 2.81 -1.22 -42.90
N PRO A 969 1.65 -0.78 -43.43
CA PRO A 969 1.42 -0.78 -44.87
C PRO A 969 2.31 0.28 -45.56
N LYS A 970 3.37 -0.16 -46.25
CA LYS A 970 4.24 0.68 -47.11
C LYS A 970 4.27 0.14 -48.55
N ASP A 971 4.35 1.05 -49.52
CA ASP A 971 4.53 0.75 -50.97
C ASP A 971 3.53 -0.25 -51.58
N GLY A 972 2.25 -0.17 -51.19
CA GLY A 972 1.19 -1.04 -51.72
C GLY A 972 1.14 -2.45 -51.11
N ASN A 973 2.06 -2.79 -50.20
CA ASN A 973 2.00 -4.03 -49.44
C ASN A 973 0.96 -3.93 -48.31
N LYS A 974 0.17 -5.00 -48.12
CA LYS A 974 -0.73 -5.13 -46.98
C LYS A 974 0.09 -5.23 -45.69
N ALA A 975 -0.35 -4.56 -44.63
CA ALA A 975 0.27 -4.72 -43.32
C ALA A 975 0.16 -6.18 -42.85
N LYS A 976 1.17 -6.65 -42.13
CA LYS A 976 1.25 -8.01 -41.64
C LYS A 976 1.64 -8.01 -40.17
N LEU A 977 1.11 -9.01 -39.46
CA LEU A 977 1.56 -9.40 -38.14
C LEU A 977 2.18 -10.78 -38.28
N VAL A 978 3.47 -10.90 -38.00
CA VAL A 978 4.23 -12.14 -38.18
C VAL A 978 4.89 -12.51 -36.85
N GLU A 979 4.71 -13.77 -36.44
CA GLU A 979 5.42 -14.30 -35.27
C GLU A 979 6.90 -14.48 -35.60
N VAL A 980 7.76 -13.88 -34.78
CA VAL A 980 9.20 -13.86 -34.99
C VAL A 980 9.93 -14.73 -33.99
N ALA A 981 9.46 -14.80 -32.74
CA ALA A 981 10.04 -15.68 -31.73
C ALA A 981 8.98 -16.15 -30.73
N ARG A 982 9.24 -17.28 -30.07
CA ARG A 982 8.37 -17.84 -29.03
C ARG A 982 9.19 -18.53 -27.94
N HIS A 983 8.68 -18.45 -26.72
CA HIS A 983 9.08 -19.33 -25.63
C HIS A 983 8.20 -20.59 -25.64
N TYR A 984 8.83 -21.76 -25.72
CA TYR A 984 8.12 -23.03 -25.92
C TYR A 984 7.73 -23.75 -24.63
N GLU A 985 8.22 -23.30 -23.47
CA GLU A 985 7.83 -23.88 -22.19
C GLU A 985 6.42 -23.40 -21.81
N PRO A 986 5.52 -24.30 -21.38
CA PRO A 986 4.20 -23.92 -20.93
C PRO A 986 4.30 -23.19 -19.59
N GLU A 987 3.61 -22.06 -19.51
CA GLU A 987 3.65 -21.17 -18.35
C GLU A 987 2.31 -20.46 -18.23
N TRP A 988 1.79 -20.38 -17.00
CA TRP A 988 0.53 -19.70 -16.69
C TRP A 988 0.76 -18.21 -16.48
N ALA A 989 1.14 -17.54 -17.56
CA ALA A 989 1.64 -16.17 -17.48
C ALA A 989 0.52 -15.13 -17.25
N THR A 990 0.82 -14.13 -16.42
CA THR A 990 -0.13 -13.10 -15.95
C THR A 990 0.11 -11.74 -16.58
N SER A 991 1.36 -11.31 -16.69
CA SER A 991 1.73 -9.99 -17.20
C SER A 991 3.10 -10.01 -17.91
N VAL A 992 3.31 -9.02 -18.79
CA VAL A 992 4.52 -8.86 -19.59
C VAL A 992 4.98 -7.42 -19.61
N CYS A 993 6.30 -7.22 -19.65
CA CYS A 993 6.91 -5.92 -19.85
C CYS A 993 8.19 -6.03 -20.70
N HIS A 994 8.32 -5.13 -21.66
CA HIS A 994 9.56 -4.90 -22.39
C HIS A 994 10.58 -4.18 -21.49
N LEU A 995 11.79 -4.71 -21.41
CA LEU A 995 12.89 -4.08 -20.67
C LEU A 995 13.72 -3.20 -21.62
N GLU A 996 14.82 -3.74 -22.15
CA GLU A 996 15.69 -3.06 -23.10
C GLU A 996 16.17 -4.03 -24.17
N GLY A 997 16.37 -3.49 -25.38
CA GLY A 997 16.76 -4.29 -26.54
C GLY A 997 15.76 -5.41 -26.79
N GLU A 998 16.25 -6.65 -26.81
CA GLU A 998 15.49 -7.87 -27.09
C GLU A 998 15.08 -8.63 -25.81
N ARG A 999 15.10 -7.97 -24.64
CA ARG A 999 14.77 -8.58 -23.35
C ARG A 999 13.36 -8.25 -22.88
N TRP A 1000 12.68 -9.26 -22.35
CA TRP A 1000 11.29 -9.21 -21.91
C TRP A 1000 11.15 -9.86 -20.54
N LEU A 1001 10.39 -9.23 -19.66
CA LEU A 1001 10.05 -9.71 -18.34
C LEU A 1001 8.65 -10.34 -18.37
N VAL A 1002 8.52 -11.55 -17.84
CA VAL A 1002 7.27 -12.31 -17.79
C VAL A 1002 7.05 -12.78 -16.35
N ALA A 1003 5.81 -12.65 -15.87
CA ALA A 1003 5.39 -13.20 -14.59
C ALA A 1003 4.34 -14.31 -14.75
N ASP A 1004 4.33 -15.22 -13.77
CA ASP A 1004 3.47 -16.40 -13.68
C ASP A 1004 2.44 -16.26 -12.53
N ALA A 1005 1.29 -16.91 -12.70
CA ALA A 1005 0.26 -17.13 -11.68
C ALA A 1005 0.81 -17.81 -10.41
N GLN A 1006 1.83 -18.66 -10.52
CA GLN A 1006 2.49 -19.30 -9.38
C GLN A 1006 3.51 -18.39 -8.67
N GLY A 1007 3.67 -17.14 -9.11
CA GLY A 1007 4.59 -16.17 -8.50
C GLY A 1007 6.05 -16.34 -8.93
N ASN A 1008 6.28 -16.93 -10.11
CA ASN A 1008 7.59 -16.94 -10.77
C ASN A 1008 7.79 -15.68 -11.61
N LEU A 1009 9.05 -15.28 -11.76
CA LEU A 1009 9.47 -14.16 -12.60
C LEU A 1009 10.61 -14.63 -13.51
N ILE A 1010 10.46 -14.41 -14.82
CA ILE A 1010 11.40 -14.88 -15.85
C ILE A 1010 11.81 -13.72 -16.75
N VAL A 1011 13.11 -13.62 -17.05
CA VAL A 1011 13.64 -12.70 -18.06
C VAL A 1011 14.02 -13.49 -19.32
N LEU A 1012 13.26 -13.26 -20.39
CA LEU A 1012 13.46 -13.88 -21.70
C LEU A 1012 14.24 -12.96 -22.63
N GLN A 1013 15.16 -13.50 -23.41
CA GLN A 1013 15.91 -12.77 -24.42
C GLN A 1013 15.85 -13.48 -25.76
N ARG A 1014 15.71 -12.70 -26.84
CA ARG A 1014 15.88 -13.20 -28.20
C ARG A 1014 17.34 -13.11 -28.63
N ASN A 1015 17.88 -14.21 -29.14
CA ASN A 1015 19.24 -14.29 -29.64
C ASN A 1015 19.27 -14.03 -31.17
N LEU A 1016 19.71 -12.83 -31.57
CA LEU A 1016 19.82 -12.46 -32.99
C LEU A 1016 21.06 -13.05 -33.68
N ASP A 1017 22.08 -13.41 -32.91
CA ASP A 1017 23.35 -13.94 -33.40
C ASP A 1017 23.36 -15.47 -33.51
N ALA A 1018 22.20 -16.11 -33.35
CA ALA A 1018 22.06 -17.56 -33.40
C ALA A 1018 22.42 -18.11 -34.80
N ALA A 1019 23.07 -19.27 -34.82
CA ALA A 1019 23.59 -19.87 -36.06
C ALA A 1019 22.48 -20.38 -37.01
N THR A 1020 21.28 -20.66 -36.49
CA THR A 1020 20.13 -21.13 -37.27
C THR A 1020 18.92 -20.23 -37.06
N GLU A 1021 18.05 -20.14 -38.08
CA GLU A 1021 16.78 -19.41 -37.96
C GLU A 1021 15.84 -20.02 -36.92
N GLU A 1022 15.94 -21.32 -36.65
CA GLU A 1022 15.14 -22.00 -35.63
C GLU A 1022 15.57 -21.58 -34.23
N ASP A 1023 16.88 -21.51 -33.98
CA ASP A 1023 17.43 -21.02 -32.71
C ASP A 1023 17.13 -19.53 -32.51
N ALA A 1024 17.17 -18.72 -33.57
CA ALA A 1024 16.80 -17.30 -33.52
C ALA A 1024 15.31 -17.05 -33.23
N ARG A 1025 14.45 -18.06 -33.47
CA ARG A 1025 13.01 -18.04 -33.11
C ARG A 1025 12.76 -18.48 -31.68
N ARG A 1026 13.72 -19.13 -31.01
CA ARG A 1026 13.56 -19.56 -29.62
C ARG A 1026 13.97 -18.42 -28.69
N LEU A 1027 13.12 -18.15 -27.69
CA LEU A 1027 13.48 -17.27 -26.60
C LEU A 1027 14.29 -18.03 -25.54
N GLU A 1028 15.41 -17.47 -25.13
CA GLU A 1028 16.30 -18.03 -24.10
C GLU A 1028 16.00 -17.41 -22.74
N VAL A 1029 16.02 -18.24 -21.68
CA VAL A 1029 15.89 -17.78 -20.30
C VAL A 1029 17.23 -17.24 -19.82
N THR A 1030 17.26 -15.95 -19.47
CA THR A 1030 18.48 -15.29 -18.98
C THR A 1030 18.56 -15.26 -17.46
N SER A 1031 17.43 -15.09 -16.78
CA SER A 1031 17.30 -15.02 -15.32
C SER A 1031 15.92 -15.51 -14.89
N GLU A 1032 15.82 -16.20 -13.75
CA GLU A 1032 14.56 -16.67 -13.16
C GLU A 1032 14.61 -16.70 -11.63
N ILE A 1033 13.48 -16.37 -10.99
CA ILE A 1033 13.32 -16.38 -9.53
C ILE A 1033 11.84 -16.63 -9.15
N HIS A 1034 11.62 -17.27 -8.00
CA HIS A 1034 10.31 -17.40 -7.38
C HIS A 1034 10.10 -16.35 -6.28
N ILE A 1035 9.12 -15.47 -6.45
CA ILE A 1035 8.79 -14.40 -5.49
C ILE A 1035 7.93 -14.95 -4.33
N GLY A 1036 7.08 -15.94 -4.60
CA GLY A 1036 6.15 -16.48 -3.60
C GLY A 1036 4.78 -15.81 -3.56
N GLU A 1037 4.59 -14.80 -4.41
CA GLU A 1037 3.35 -14.03 -4.56
C GLU A 1037 3.01 -13.92 -6.04
N GLN A 1038 1.72 -14.03 -6.38
CA GLN A 1038 1.27 -13.83 -7.75
C GLN A 1038 1.37 -12.35 -8.15
N ILE A 1039 2.10 -12.07 -9.23
CA ILE A 1039 2.22 -10.72 -9.80
C ILE A 1039 1.07 -10.50 -10.79
N ASN A 1040 0.25 -9.48 -10.56
CA ASN A 1040 -0.88 -9.15 -11.43
C ASN A 1040 -0.50 -8.20 -12.56
N ARG A 1041 0.44 -7.29 -12.31
CA ARG A 1041 0.83 -6.26 -13.27
C ARG A 1041 2.30 -5.89 -13.15
N ILE A 1042 2.92 -5.66 -14.29
CA ILE A 1042 4.27 -5.11 -14.43
C ILE A 1042 4.16 -3.80 -15.19
N GLN A 1043 4.80 -2.74 -14.69
CA GLN A 1043 4.85 -1.44 -15.36
C GLN A 1043 6.32 -1.02 -15.52
N LYS A 1044 6.71 -0.70 -16.75
CA LYS A 1044 8.04 -0.18 -17.05
C LYS A 1044 8.29 1.16 -16.37
N LEU A 1045 9.51 1.34 -15.87
CA LEU A 1045 10.02 2.60 -15.37
C LEU A 1045 10.93 3.23 -16.44
N HIS A 1046 10.71 4.51 -16.75
CA HIS A 1046 11.55 5.26 -17.67
C HIS A 1046 12.52 6.14 -16.86
N VAL A 1047 13.65 5.58 -16.45
CA VAL A 1047 14.73 6.32 -15.75
C VAL A 1047 15.99 6.28 -16.61
N ALA A 1048 16.67 7.43 -16.70
CA ALA A 1048 17.98 7.51 -17.34
C ALA A 1048 19.04 6.87 -16.43
N ASN A 1049 19.68 5.80 -16.91
CA ASN A 1049 20.70 5.08 -16.16
C ASN A 1049 21.94 5.96 -15.94
N GLY A 1050 22.38 6.09 -14.68
CA GLY A 1050 23.66 6.72 -14.37
C GLY A 1050 24.82 5.79 -14.71
N GLU A 1051 25.86 6.30 -15.39
CA GLU A 1051 27.00 5.50 -15.90
C GLU A 1051 27.73 4.70 -14.80
N ASN A 1052 27.64 5.09 -13.53
CA ASN A 1052 28.27 4.43 -12.38
C ASN A 1052 27.29 3.71 -11.43
N SER A 1053 26.01 3.55 -11.78
CA SER A 1053 25.03 2.90 -10.89
C SER A 1053 25.25 1.38 -10.80
N VAL A 1054 25.22 0.82 -9.59
CA VAL A 1054 25.36 -0.63 -9.37
C VAL A 1054 24.17 -1.38 -9.97
N VAL A 1055 22.96 -0.87 -9.71
CA VAL A 1055 21.68 -1.38 -10.21
C VAL A 1055 20.91 -0.25 -10.88
N SER A 1056 20.44 -0.51 -12.09
CA SER A 1056 19.58 0.40 -12.85
C SER A 1056 18.12 -0.03 -12.69
N PRO A 1057 17.23 0.80 -12.11
CA PRO A 1057 15.82 0.46 -11.92
C PRO A 1057 15.06 0.47 -13.26
N MET A 1058 14.33 -0.61 -13.56
CA MET A 1058 13.72 -0.83 -14.89
C MET A 1058 12.19 -0.99 -14.87
N ALA A 1059 11.61 -1.57 -13.81
CA ALA A 1059 10.16 -1.80 -13.74
C ALA A 1059 9.65 -1.93 -12.30
N PHE A 1060 8.36 -1.67 -12.09
CA PHE A 1060 7.64 -2.01 -10.86
C PHE A 1060 6.74 -3.22 -11.07
N LEU A 1061 6.59 -4.03 -10.02
CA LEU A 1061 5.76 -5.23 -9.99
C LEU A 1061 4.74 -5.10 -8.86
N ALA A 1062 3.47 -5.41 -9.13
CA ALA A 1062 2.42 -5.39 -8.12
C ALA A 1062 1.79 -6.78 -7.92
N THR A 1063 1.55 -7.15 -6.67
CA THR A 1063 1.09 -8.51 -6.32
C THR A 1063 -0.33 -8.57 -5.78
N THR A 1064 -0.88 -9.79 -5.75
CA THR A 1064 -2.18 -10.10 -5.13
C THR A 1064 -2.19 -9.93 -3.62
N GLU A 1065 -1.04 -9.95 -2.94
CA GLU A 1065 -0.95 -9.83 -1.47
C GLU A 1065 -0.67 -8.39 -1.00
N GLY A 1066 -0.68 -7.42 -1.91
CA GLY A 1066 -0.52 -6.00 -1.60
C GLY A 1066 0.93 -5.50 -1.62
N SER A 1067 1.87 -6.34 -2.05
CA SER A 1067 3.29 -5.99 -2.16
C SER A 1067 3.58 -5.24 -3.47
N LEU A 1068 4.56 -4.35 -3.41
CA LEU A 1068 5.16 -3.70 -4.56
C LEU A 1068 6.65 -4.00 -4.60
N TYR A 1069 7.15 -4.45 -5.73
CA TYR A 1069 8.57 -4.75 -5.94
C TYR A 1069 9.18 -3.85 -7.01
N LEU A 1070 10.44 -3.48 -6.82
CA LEU A 1070 11.30 -2.87 -7.83
C LEU A 1070 12.10 -3.97 -8.54
N TYR A 1071 12.03 -4.00 -9.87
CA TYR A 1071 12.92 -4.79 -10.73
C TYR A 1071 14.00 -3.88 -11.32
N GLY A 1072 15.26 -4.30 -11.25
CA GLY A 1072 16.40 -3.58 -11.82
C GLY A 1072 17.41 -4.51 -12.49
N ASP A 1073 18.21 -3.94 -13.39
CA ASP A 1073 19.31 -4.63 -14.05
C ASP A 1073 20.63 -4.33 -13.32
N VAL A 1074 21.42 -5.37 -13.08
CA VAL A 1074 22.72 -5.25 -12.41
C VAL A 1074 23.82 -4.98 -13.45
N SER A 1075 24.61 -3.94 -13.19
CA SER A 1075 25.83 -3.60 -13.96
C SER A 1075 26.77 -4.80 -14.09
N SER A 1076 27.41 -4.97 -15.27
CA SER A 1076 28.30 -6.10 -15.57
C SER A 1076 29.41 -6.28 -14.54
N ASP A 1077 29.94 -5.17 -14.02
CA ASP A 1077 31.13 -5.16 -13.18
C ASP A 1077 30.85 -5.65 -11.75
N ASN A 1078 29.59 -5.60 -11.31
CA ASN A 1078 29.18 -5.97 -9.96
C ASN A 1078 28.41 -7.30 -9.91
N GLN A 1079 28.23 -8.00 -11.04
CA GLN A 1079 27.42 -9.23 -11.09
C GLN A 1079 28.00 -10.35 -10.23
N ASP A 1080 29.28 -10.66 -10.43
CA ASP A 1080 29.97 -11.73 -9.70
C ASP A 1080 30.08 -11.42 -8.20
N LEU A 1081 30.30 -10.15 -7.86
CA LEU A 1081 30.37 -9.68 -6.48
C LEU A 1081 29.04 -9.94 -5.75
N LEU A 1082 27.91 -9.51 -6.32
CA LEU A 1082 26.60 -9.65 -5.67
C LEU A 1082 26.13 -11.11 -5.59
N LEU A 1083 26.43 -11.94 -6.60
CA LEU A 1083 26.10 -13.38 -6.56
C LEU A 1083 26.90 -14.11 -5.48
N THR A 1084 28.20 -13.82 -5.38
CA THR A 1084 29.05 -14.39 -4.34
C THR A 1084 28.58 -13.92 -2.97
N PHE A 1085 28.25 -12.63 -2.84
CA PHE A 1085 27.75 -12.04 -1.60
C PHE A 1085 26.44 -12.69 -1.13
N GLN A 1086 25.46 -12.86 -2.01
CA GLN A 1086 24.20 -13.54 -1.67
C GLN A 1086 24.43 -14.98 -1.22
N SER A 1087 25.38 -15.68 -1.86
CA SER A 1087 25.71 -17.07 -1.50
C SER A 1087 26.38 -17.18 -0.14
N GLU A 1088 27.26 -16.24 0.22
CA GLU A 1088 27.89 -16.19 1.55
C GLU A 1088 26.88 -15.79 2.64
N LEU A 1089 25.97 -14.85 2.36
CA LEU A 1089 24.92 -14.43 3.29
C LEU A 1089 23.98 -15.58 3.67
N GLU A 1090 23.69 -16.50 2.73
CA GLU A 1090 22.83 -17.66 2.97
C GLU A 1090 23.31 -18.53 4.14
N ALA A 1091 24.62 -18.68 4.34
CA ALA A 1091 25.17 -19.53 5.39
C ALA A 1091 24.93 -18.98 6.82
N TYR A 1092 24.65 -17.69 6.95
CA TYR A 1092 24.51 -17.01 8.26
C TYR A 1092 23.06 -16.61 8.58
N ILE A 1093 22.17 -16.58 7.59
CA ILE A 1093 20.77 -16.18 7.77
C ILE A 1093 19.90 -17.42 8.02
N ASN A 1094 19.56 -17.63 9.30
CA ASN A 1094 18.65 -18.70 9.70
C ASN A 1094 17.22 -18.17 9.82
N THR A 1095 16.29 -18.83 9.11
CA THR A 1095 14.86 -18.61 9.28
C THR A 1095 14.20 -19.74 10.09
N PRO A 1096 13.10 -19.44 10.81
CA PRO A 1096 12.30 -20.48 11.41
C PRO A 1096 11.85 -21.50 10.36
N GLY A 1097 11.88 -22.77 10.72
CA GLY A 1097 11.70 -23.91 9.84
C GLY A 1097 12.99 -24.41 9.20
N GLY A 1098 14.16 -23.77 9.40
CA GLY A 1098 15.41 -24.21 8.76
C GLY A 1098 15.28 -24.30 7.23
N LEU A 1099 14.47 -23.41 6.65
CA LEU A 1099 14.10 -23.44 5.24
C LEU A 1099 15.22 -22.87 4.38
N GLU A 1100 15.70 -23.67 3.43
CA GLU A 1100 16.77 -23.28 2.52
C GLU A 1100 16.32 -22.14 1.59
N PHE A 1101 17.13 -21.08 1.52
CA PHE A 1101 16.85 -19.91 0.69
C PHE A 1101 16.83 -20.27 -0.80
N LYS A 1102 17.82 -21.04 -1.28
CA LYS A 1102 17.87 -21.51 -2.67
C LYS A 1102 16.59 -22.22 -3.08
N ARG A 1103 16.15 -23.18 -2.27
CA ARG A 1103 14.92 -23.93 -2.55
C ARG A 1103 13.69 -23.05 -2.53
N TRP A 1104 13.61 -22.06 -1.64
CA TRP A 1104 12.51 -21.11 -1.60
C TRP A 1104 12.40 -20.30 -2.90
N ARG A 1105 13.51 -19.66 -3.31
CA ARG A 1105 13.60 -18.78 -4.49
C ARG A 1105 13.75 -19.53 -5.82
N ALA A 1106 13.84 -20.86 -5.79
CA ALA A 1106 13.88 -21.70 -6.98
C ALA A 1106 12.59 -21.58 -7.80
N PHE A 1107 12.72 -21.37 -9.10
CA PHE A 1107 11.63 -21.48 -10.06
C PHE A 1107 10.87 -22.80 -9.88
N ARG A 1108 9.55 -22.73 -9.78
CA ARG A 1108 8.67 -23.89 -9.59
C ARG A 1108 7.41 -23.74 -10.41
N ASN A 1109 7.20 -24.68 -11.33
CA ASN A 1109 5.90 -24.90 -11.95
C ASN A 1109 5.50 -26.38 -12.04
N GLU A 1110 4.31 -26.66 -12.59
CA GLU A 1110 3.84 -28.05 -12.76
C GLU A 1110 4.77 -28.91 -13.63
N ALA A 1111 5.56 -28.28 -14.50
CA ALA A 1111 6.43 -28.96 -15.45
C ALA A 1111 7.87 -29.13 -14.94
N ARG A 1112 8.38 -28.20 -14.13
CA ARG A 1112 9.79 -28.07 -13.75
C ARG A 1112 9.95 -27.40 -12.39
N GLU A 1113 10.85 -27.95 -11.58
CA GLU A 1113 11.40 -27.30 -10.38
C GLU A 1113 12.92 -27.17 -10.57
N SER A 1114 13.46 -26.00 -10.26
CA SER A 1114 14.90 -25.71 -10.31
C SER A 1114 15.56 -25.91 -8.94
N ASP A 1115 16.90 -25.95 -8.89
CA ASP A 1115 17.65 -26.10 -7.63
C ASP A 1115 17.80 -24.77 -6.85
N GLY A 1116 17.61 -23.62 -7.52
CA GLY A 1116 17.80 -22.30 -6.92
C GLY A 1116 17.52 -21.16 -7.91
N PRO A 1117 17.59 -19.89 -7.46
CA PRO A 1117 17.45 -18.75 -8.34
C PRO A 1117 18.59 -18.72 -9.37
N TYR A 1118 18.26 -18.40 -10.63
CA TYR A 1118 19.24 -18.33 -11.71
C TYR A 1118 19.49 -16.88 -12.11
N ARG A 1119 20.73 -16.40 -11.91
CA ARG A 1119 21.19 -15.05 -12.27
C ARG A 1119 20.27 -13.92 -11.76
N PHE A 1120 19.79 -14.10 -10.54
CA PHE A 1120 18.87 -13.19 -9.86
C PHE A 1120 19.38 -12.88 -8.45
N ILE A 1121 19.36 -11.60 -8.08
CA ILE A 1121 19.70 -11.10 -6.74
C ILE A 1121 18.43 -10.68 -6.01
N ASP A 1122 18.26 -11.17 -4.79
CA ASP A 1122 17.19 -10.82 -3.88
C ASP A 1122 17.64 -9.68 -2.94
N GLY A 1123 17.08 -8.49 -3.14
CA GLY A 1123 17.36 -7.30 -2.34
C GLY A 1123 17.02 -7.48 -0.87
N GLU A 1124 15.93 -8.20 -0.54
CA GLU A 1124 15.54 -8.44 0.85
C GLU A 1124 16.58 -9.30 1.59
N MET A 1125 17.25 -10.20 0.87
CA MET A 1125 18.34 -11.00 1.41
C MET A 1125 19.61 -10.16 1.62
N VAL A 1126 19.92 -9.29 0.66
CA VAL A 1126 21.10 -8.42 0.67
C VAL A 1126 21.01 -7.35 1.78
N GLU A 1127 19.83 -6.76 1.99
CA GLU A 1127 19.60 -5.73 3.01
C GLU A 1127 19.84 -6.21 4.44
N ARG A 1128 19.59 -7.50 4.71
CA ARG A 1128 19.81 -8.11 6.04
C ARG A 1128 21.23 -8.05 6.51
N PHE A 1129 22.18 -7.84 5.61
CA PHE A 1129 23.56 -7.58 5.98
C PHE A 1129 23.66 -6.42 6.98
N LEU A 1130 22.83 -5.38 6.85
CA LEU A 1130 22.81 -4.23 7.75
C LEU A 1130 22.29 -4.58 9.16
N ASP A 1131 21.43 -5.59 9.29
CA ASP A 1131 20.86 -6.03 10.56
C ASP A 1131 21.82 -6.96 11.35
N MET A 1132 22.89 -7.44 10.71
CA MET A 1132 23.85 -8.37 11.31
C MET A 1132 24.86 -7.65 12.23
N GLY A 1133 25.36 -8.38 13.24
CA GLY A 1133 26.47 -7.90 14.06
C GLY A 1133 27.77 -7.76 13.27
N GLU A 1134 28.65 -6.86 13.70
CA GLU A 1134 29.91 -6.53 13.01
C GLU A 1134 30.82 -7.75 12.81
N ALA A 1135 30.96 -8.61 13.82
CA ALA A 1135 31.77 -9.82 13.73
C ALA A 1135 31.28 -10.79 12.64
N THR A 1136 29.96 -10.91 12.46
CA THR A 1136 29.36 -11.70 11.39
C THR A 1136 29.55 -11.06 10.02
N GLN A 1137 29.48 -9.72 9.94
CA GLN A 1137 29.73 -9.00 8.69
C GLN A 1137 31.19 -9.16 8.22
N GLU A 1138 32.16 -9.11 9.13
CA GLU A 1138 33.57 -9.37 8.81
C GLU A 1138 33.79 -10.77 8.23
N LEU A 1139 33.09 -11.77 8.75
CA LEU A 1139 33.17 -13.15 8.25
C LEU A 1139 32.61 -13.27 6.84
N VAL A 1140 31.48 -12.63 6.55
CA VAL A 1140 30.87 -12.62 5.21
C VAL A 1140 31.75 -11.88 4.19
N CYS A 1141 32.39 -10.78 4.59
CA CYS A 1141 33.20 -9.96 3.68
C CYS A 1141 34.59 -10.54 3.37
N LYS A 1142 35.05 -11.54 4.12
CA LYS A 1142 36.43 -12.04 4.06
C LYS A 1142 36.86 -12.49 2.66
N ASP A 1143 35.96 -13.09 1.89
CA ASP A 1143 36.25 -13.67 0.57
C ASP A 1143 35.76 -12.78 -0.60
N LEU A 1144 35.14 -11.63 -0.33
CA LEU A 1144 34.58 -10.71 -1.34
C LEU A 1144 35.61 -9.69 -1.88
N GLY A 1145 36.74 -9.52 -1.19
CA GLY A 1145 37.79 -8.58 -1.61
C GLY A 1145 37.46 -7.09 -1.42
N ARG A 1146 36.37 -6.76 -0.71
CA ARG A 1146 36.01 -5.40 -0.27
C ARG A 1146 35.97 -5.29 1.25
N THR A 1147 36.10 -4.08 1.77
CA THR A 1147 35.98 -3.85 3.22
C THR A 1147 34.51 -3.93 3.65
N VAL A 1148 34.28 -4.16 4.95
CA VAL A 1148 32.93 -4.17 5.52
C VAL A 1148 32.24 -2.82 5.33
N GLU A 1149 32.98 -1.71 5.47
CA GLU A 1149 32.46 -0.35 5.27
C GLU A 1149 32.02 -0.11 3.82
N ASP A 1150 32.82 -0.55 2.84
CA ASP A 1150 32.46 -0.45 1.43
C ASP A 1150 31.18 -1.24 1.11
N MET A 1151 31.03 -2.42 1.72
CA MET A 1151 29.84 -3.25 1.55
C MET A 1151 28.62 -2.66 2.23
N ARG A 1152 28.75 -2.07 3.43
CA ARG A 1152 27.66 -1.33 4.08
C ARG A 1152 27.19 -0.17 3.21
N GLY A 1153 28.13 0.64 2.70
CA GLY A 1153 27.82 1.75 1.79
C GLY A 1153 27.10 1.30 0.53
N LEU A 1154 27.52 0.17 -0.07
CA LEU A 1154 26.86 -0.39 -1.25
C LEU A 1154 25.45 -0.91 -0.95
N VAL A 1155 25.24 -1.60 0.17
CA VAL A 1155 23.91 -2.09 0.56
C VAL A 1155 22.98 -0.93 0.93
N GLU A 1156 23.49 0.12 1.58
CA GLU A 1156 22.74 1.35 1.83
C GLU A 1156 22.34 2.06 0.53
N GLU A 1157 23.22 2.11 -0.47
CA GLU A 1157 22.91 2.66 -1.79
C GLU A 1157 21.77 1.87 -2.46
N LEU A 1158 21.81 0.53 -2.39
CA LEU A 1158 20.75 -0.34 -2.91
C LEU A 1158 19.41 -0.15 -2.16
N LYS A 1159 19.46 0.02 -0.84
CA LYS A 1159 18.28 0.31 -0.01
C LYS A 1159 17.64 1.64 -0.37
N ARG A 1160 18.43 2.66 -0.76
CA ARG A 1160 17.92 3.98 -1.17
C ARG A 1160 17.26 4.00 -2.55
N LEU A 1161 17.41 2.94 -3.36
CA LEU A 1161 16.78 2.86 -4.68
C LEU A 1161 15.26 2.68 -4.62
N HIS A 1162 14.76 2.10 -3.53
CA HIS A 1162 13.36 1.68 -3.40
C HIS A 1162 12.69 2.28 -2.17
#